data_AF-A0A5C7X0X2-F1
#
_entry.id   AF-A0A5C7X0X2-F1
#
_cell.length_a   1.000
_cell.length_b   1.000
_cell.length_c   1.000
_cell.angle_alpha   90.00
_cell.angle_beta   90.00
_cell.angle_gamma   90.00
#
_symmetry.space_group_name_H-M   'P 1'
#
loop_
_entity.id
_entity.type
_entity.pdbx_description
1 polymer ?
#
loop_
_entity_poly.entity_id
_entity_poly.type
_entity_poly.pdbx_seq_one_letter_code
_entity_poly.pdbx_strand_id
1 'polypeptide(L)'
;MQTADPSDTVIERPSDLTPEWLTAAVGAGTVTAFTSERIGTGQMSECYRIGLTYADGRDGPATVILKVAATDPMSRQTGLALGLYEREVRFYSEVAPRLGGPIAQCFHTSYDPETGIFALLIDDAAPAVVGDEIRGATMEDARLALTELGRLHAPVIGSDTFAEADWLNRESPMNQALITQLYAAFIDRYGEAITPDQRMVCQRLVDNFDAYLAEETAAGRPKGLVHGDYRLDNMLFGRPGSLRDLTVVDWQTVTWGPALTDVAYFIGCALRTEDRRANYDELLRAYHEGLGPNPPLTLDDVRDGVRRQSFFGVMMAVVSSMLVERTDRGDEMFLTMMERHTSHVLDTGALDIVPDDARQALIPDPVDEGAHEPGDEPLWNESWYWDFADPGQGIGGWIRLGLIPNQNVAWINALVCGPDLPTVALLDFQAPLPADPAVVAGDDVELRHGATVPLQSYRVEVSGAAQSHDDPSALLRGEAGRPVRLAMDLTWTTTGTPYAYRITTRYEIPCTITGTITVDGRSYEIEAAVGQRDHSHGVRDWWSMDWVWSALHLDDDTHLHGVDLRIPDLPPLSVGYIQRAGDVVETTEVSADATFADNGLPVQTRIVYQPGPVDTTIRVVGNAPVRLVAPDGRVSLFPRAWVEVETTDGRRGVGWAEWNRNL
;
A
#
# COMPACT_ATOMS: atom_id res chain seq x y z
N MET A 1 -51.01 22.73 -5.82
CA MET A 1 -49.69 22.80 -6.47
C MET A 1 -48.76 23.37 -5.41
N GLN A 2 -48.05 22.49 -4.71
CA GLN A 2 -47.06 22.90 -3.71
C GLN A 2 -45.92 23.52 -4.52
N THR A 3 -45.69 24.83 -4.37
CA THR A 3 -44.51 25.48 -4.92
C THR A 3 -43.31 24.85 -4.24
N ALA A 4 -42.40 24.24 -5.02
CA ALA A 4 -41.14 23.72 -4.51
C ALA A 4 -40.41 24.81 -3.73
N ASP A 5 -39.74 24.44 -2.64
CA ASP A 5 -38.90 25.37 -1.89
C ASP A 5 -37.80 25.85 -2.86
N PRO A 6 -37.63 27.17 -3.08
CA PRO A 6 -36.58 27.67 -3.96
C PRO A 6 -35.20 27.08 -3.60
N SER A 7 -34.96 26.78 -2.32
CA SER A 7 -33.71 26.18 -1.83
C SER A 7 -33.43 24.74 -2.28
N ASP A 8 -34.43 24.03 -2.84
CA ASP A 8 -34.27 22.68 -3.42
C ASP A 8 -33.58 22.70 -4.81
N THR A 9 -33.24 23.88 -5.33
CA THR A 9 -32.55 24.01 -6.62
C THR A 9 -31.09 23.54 -6.49
N VAL A 10 -30.68 22.58 -7.32
CA VAL A 10 -29.29 22.12 -7.41
C VAL A 10 -28.43 23.25 -7.99
N ILE A 11 -27.39 23.64 -7.26
CA ILE A 11 -26.43 24.67 -7.68
C ILE A 11 -25.14 23.97 -8.13
N GLU A 12 -24.87 23.98 -9.43
CA GLU A 12 -23.63 23.43 -9.99
C GLU A 12 -22.60 24.56 -10.24
N ARG A 13 -23.09 25.77 -10.52
CA ARG A 13 -22.27 26.92 -10.91
C ARG A 13 -22.94 28.25 -10.52
N PRO A 14 -22.19 29.36 -10.50
CA PRO A 14 -22.74 30.66 -10.10
C PRO A 14 -23.95 31.14 -10.92
N SER A 15 -24.07 30.72 -12.18
CA SER A 15 -25.20 31.10 -13.04
C SER A 15 -26.52 30.44 -12.66
N ASP A 16 -26.49 29.41 -11.81
CA ASP A 16 -27.70 28.74 -11.32
C ASP A 16 -28.33 29.50 -10.14
N LEU A 17 -27.59 30.44 -9.53
CA LEU A 17 -28.07 31.28 -8.44
C LEU A 17 -29.17 32.24 -8.90
N THR A 18 -30.16 32.44 -8.04
CA THR A 18 -31.21 33.46 -8.20
C THR A 18 -31.33 34.32 -6.95
N PRO A 19 -31.82 35.57 -7.03
CA PRO A 19 -32.10 36.39 -5.85
C PRO A 19 -33.08 35.71 -4.87
N GLU A 20 -34.07 34.98 -5.39
CA GLU A 20 -35.04 34.22 -4.58
C GLU A 20 -34.35 33.09 -3.81
N TRP A 21 -33.47 32.33 -4.46
CA TRP A 21 -32.68 31.27 -3.82
C TRP A 21 -31.75 31.85 -2.75
N LEU A 22 -31.02 32.93 -3.05
CA LEU A 22 -30.11 33.58 -2.09
C LEU A 22 -30.85 34.16 -0.88
N THR A 23 -32.06 34.68 -1.09
CA THR A 23 -32.95 35.13 0.00
C THR A 23 -33.27 33.98 0.94
N ALA A 24 -33.67 32.83 0.39
CA ALA A 24 -34.01 31.65 1.17
C ALA A 24 -32.79 31.06 1.89
N ALA A 25 -31.67 30.91 1.19
CA ALA A 25 -30.44 30.31 1.73
C ALA A 25 -29.79 31.16 2.83
N VAL A 26 -29.70 32.48 2.65
CA VAL A 26 -29.06 33.37 3.65
C VAL A 26 -30.01 33.67 4.81
N GLY A 27 -31.32 33.78 4.56
CA GLY A 27 -32.34 33.93 5.60
C GLY A 27 -32.30 35.26 6.38
N ALA A 28 -31.53 36.26 5.93
CA ALA A 28 -31.31 37.53 6.65
C ALA A 28 -32.04 38.75 6.04
N GLY A 29 -32.50 38.67 4.79
CA GLY A 29 -33.21 39.75 4.11
C GLY A 29 -33.56 39.40 2.67
N THR A 30 -34.43 40.20 2.03
CA THR A 30 -34.81 39.96 0.62
C THR A 30 -33.72 40.46 -0.32
N VAL A 31 -33.02 39.53 -0.98
CA VAL A 31 -32.02 39.81 -2.00
C VAL A 31 -32.72 40.16 -3.31
N THR A 32 -32.36 41.29 -3.91
CA THR A 32 -32.94 41.77 -5.19
C THR A 32 -31.97 41.64 -6.36
N ALA A 33 -30.66 41.60 -6.08
CA ALA A 33 -29.63 41.44 -7.09
C ALA A 33 -28.36 40.87 -6.45
N PHE A 34 -27.53 40.22 -7.25
CA PHE A 34 -26.22 39.74 -6.83
C PHE A 34 -25.15 39.88 -7.92
N THR A 35 -23.89 39.83 -7.52
CA THR A 35 -22.73 39.75 -8.41
C THR A 35 -21.89 38.53 -8.04
N SER A 36 -21.25 37.88 -9.01
CA SER A 36 -20.34 36.76 -8.75
C SER A 36 -18.92 37.06 -9.25
N GLU A 37 -17.93 36.88 -8.40
CA GLU A 37 -16.51 37.02 -8.73
C GLU A 37 -15.77 35.73 -8.37
N ARG A 38 -15.04 35.12 -9.31
CA ARG A 38 -14.23 33.92 -9.02
C ARG A 38 -13.04 34.31 -8.15
N ILE A 39 -12.80 33.57 -7.08
CA ILE A 39 -11.71 33.79 -6.14
C ILE A 39 -10.93 32.49 -5.88
N GLY A 40 -9.68 32.64 -5.45
CA GLY A 40 -8.82 31.49 -5.17
C GLY A 40 -8.30 30.78 -6.42
N THR A 41 -7.45 29.78 -6.19
CA THR A 41 -6.75 29.00 -7.24
C THR A 41 -6.98 27.50 -7.10
N GLY A 42 -8.07 27.09 -6.43
CA GLY A 42 -8.37 25.68 -6.16
C GLY A 42 -8.43 24.83 -7.44
N GLN A 43 -7.81 23.65 -7.40
CA GLN A 43 -7.80 22.69 -8.51
C GLN A 43 -8.96 21.69 -8.44
N MET A 44 -9.40 21.32 -7.24
CA MET A 44 -10.48 20.32 -7.03
C MET A 44 -11.88 20.94 -6.88
N SER A 45 -11.98 22.23 -6.60
CA SER A 45 -13.23 22.97 -6.42
C SER A 45 -13.04 24.43 -6.81
N GLU A 46 -14.15 25.12 -7.07
CA GLU A 46 -14.16 26.55 -7.42
C GLU A 46 -14.84 27.37 -6.34
N CYS A 47 -14.25 28.51 -6.00
CA CYS A 47 -14.80 29.46 -5.05
C CYS A 47 -15.22 30.75 -5.75
N TYR A 48 -16.37 31.28 -5.36
CA TYR A 48 -16.93 32.52 -5.89
C TYR A 48 -17.38 33.42 -4.75
N ARG A 49 -16.92 34.67 -4.75
CA ARG A 49 -17.48 35.72 -3.89
C ARG A 49 -18.77 36.23 -4.51
N ILE A 50 -19.86 36.11 -3.77
CA ILE A 50 -21.19 36.56 -4.17
C ILE A 50 -21.52 37.85 -3.42
N GLY A 51 -21.59 38.97 -4.12
CA GLY A 51 -22.03 40.26 -3.56
C GLY A 51 -23.54 40.38 -3.55
N LEU A 52 -24.14 40.77 -2.43
CA LEU A 52 -25.59 40.76 -2.22
C LEU A 52 -26.15 42.19 -2.11
N THR A 53 -27.23 42.46 -2.84
CA THR A 53 -28.02 43.71 -2.75
C THR A 53 -29.41 43.38 -2.22
N TYR A 54 -29.84 44.08 -1.17
CA TYR A 54 -31.12 43.83 -0.48
C TYR A 54 -32.14 44.95 -0.73
N ALA A 55 -33.44 44.63 -0.66
CA ALA A 55 -34.54 45.51 -1.02
C ALA A 55 -34.66 46.78 -0.15
N ASP A 56 -34.54 46.66 1.18
CA ASP A 56 -34.84 47.73 2.15
C ASP A 56 -33.59 48.29 2.87
N GLY A 57 -32.39 48.00 2.35
CA GLY A 57 -31.12 48.29 3.03
C GLY A 57 -30.43 47.00 3.51
N ARG A 58 -29.29 47.13 4.21
CA ARG A 58 -28.45 45.96 4.57
C ARG A 58 -28.97 45.26 5.82
N ASP A 59 -29.76 44.20 5.60
CA ASP A 59 -30.25 43.30 6.67
C ASP A 59 -29.43 42.00 6.79
N GLY A 60 -28.46 41.78 5.90
CA GLY A 60 -27.60 40.58 5.89
C GLY A 60 -26.14 40.84 5.49
N PRO A 61 -25.34 39.77 5.29
CA PRO A 61 -23.96 39.90 4.83
C PRO A 61 -23.91 40.60 3.47
N ALA A 62 -22.88 41.46 3.26
CA ALA A 62 -22.69 42.14 1.98
C ALA A 62 -22.12 41.18 0.93
N THR A 63 -21.35 40.19 1.38
CA THR A 63 -20.77 39.15 0.55
C THR A 63 -20.85 37.80 1.25
N VAL A 64 -20.99 36.74 0.47
CA VAL A 64 -20.90 35.34 0.89
C VAL A 64 -19.99 34.60 -0.09
N ILE A 65 -19.47 33.44 0.30
CA ILE A 65 -18.65 32.59 -0.57
C ILE A 65 -19.47 31.38 -0.98
N LEU A 66 -19.57 31.15 -2.29
CA LEU A 66 -20.06 29.92 -2.88
C LEU A 66 -18.87 29.04 -3.28
N LYS A 67 -18.78 27.84 -2.73
CA LYS A 67 -17.87 26.78 -3.18
C LYS A 67 -18.67 25.71 -3.91
N VAL A 68 -18.22 25.33 -5.10
CA VAL A 68 -18.84 24.30 -5.94
C VAL A 68 -17.79 23.35 -6.50
N ALA A 69 -18.21 22.19 -7.00
CA ALA A 69 -17.32 21.24 -7.66
C ALA A 69 -16.59 21.86 -8.87
N ALA A 70 -15.42 21.32 -9.20
CA ALA A 70 -14.69 21.74 -10.39
C ALA A 70 -15.53 21.55 -11.67
N THR A 71 -15.41 22.51 -12.59
CA THR A 71 -16.03 22.42 -13.91
C THR A 71 -15.37 21.35 -14.79
N ASP A 72 -14.07 21.12 -14.58
CA ASP A 72 -13.31 20.04 -15.22
C ASP A 72 -13.80 18.65 -14.74
N PRO A 73 -14.28 17.78 -15.65
CA PRO A 73 -14.82 16.47 -15.27
C PRO A 73 -13.82 15.53 -14.59
N MET A 74 -12.54 15.59 -14.96
CA MET A 74 -11.50 14.73 -14.38
C MET A 74 -11.25 15.13 -12.92
N SER A 75 -11.07 16.43 -12.67
CA SER A 75 -10.90 17.00 -11.33
C SER A 75 -12.10 16.69 -10.44
N ARG A 76 -13.32 16.79 -10.98
CA ARG A 76 -14.56 16.43 -10.27
C ARG A 76 -14.63 14.94 -9.93
N GLN A 77 -14.31 14.07 -10.89
CA GLN A 77 -14.31 12.63 -10.67
C GLN A 77 -13.29 12.22 -9.60
N THR A 78 -12.10 12.83 -9.60
CA THR A 78 -11.06 12.58 -8.58
C THR A 78 -11.54 13.01 -7.19
N GLY A 79 -12.11 14.20 -7.04
CA GLY A 79 -12.65 14.67 -5.76
C GLY A 79 -13.78 13.79 -5.22
N LEU A 80 -14.63 13.25 -6.10
CA LEU A 80 -15.66 12.27 -5.75
C LEU A 80 -15.05 10.93 -5.31
N ALA A 81 -14.12 10.38 -6.09
CA ALA A 81 -13.48 9.10 -5.79
C ALA A 81 -12.71 9.12 -4.45
N LEU A 82 -12.11 10.26 -4.12
CA LEU A 82 -11.43 10.47 -2.83
C LEU A 82 -12.38 10.84 -1.70
N GLY A 83 -13.65 11.12 -1.97
CA GLY A 83 -14.67 11.50 -0.98
C GLY A 83 -14.46 12.89 -0.37
N LEU A 84 -13.77 13.80 -1.05
CA LEU A 84 -13.43 15.13 -0.55
C LEU A 84 -14.67 16.04 -0.40
N TYR A 85 -15.58 15.99 -1.38
CA TYR A 85 -16.78 16.82 -1.40
C TYR A 85 -17.78 16.42 -0.32
N GLU A 86 -18.00 15.11 -0.15
CA GLU A 86 -18.86 14.57 0.91
C GLU A 86 -18.37 15.06 2.28
N ARG A 87 -17.06 14.93 2.54
CA ARG A 87 -16.44 15.30 3.83
C ARG A 87 -16.68 16.76 4.19
N GLU A 88 -16.39 17.68 3.28
CA GLU A 88 -16.53 19.11 3.56
C GLU A 88 -18.00 19.51 3.76
N VAL A 89 -18.90 19.01 2.91
CA VAL A 89 -20.34 19.28 3.03
C VAL A 89 -20.88 18.77 4.37
N ARG A 90 -20.57 17.52 4.72
CA ARG A 90 -21.05 16.91 5.96
C ARG A 90 -20.42 17.53 7.20
N PHE A 91 -19.18 18.00 7.11
CA PHE A 91 -18.58 18.79 8.18
C PHE A 91 -19.41 20.05 8.45
N TYR A 92 -19.71 20.86 7.43
CA TYR A 92 -20.46 22.10 7.62
C TYR A 92 -21.92 21.87 8.03
N SER A 93 -22.56 20.78 7.61
CA SER A 93 -23.95 20.49 7.96
C SER A 93 -24.14 19.76 9.30
N GLU A 94 -23.22 18.87 9.68
CA GLU A 94 -23.39 17.95 10.82
C GLU A 94 -22.47 18.28 12.00
N VAL A 95 -21.24 18.76 11.73
CA VAL A 95 -20.19 18.95 12.75
C VAL A 95 -20.07 20.42 13.15
N ALA A 96 -19.82 21.32 12.19
CA ALA A 96 -19.62 22.75 12.43
C ALA A 96 -20.73 23.42 13.26
N PRO A 97 -22.03 23.10 13.12
CA PRO A 97 -23.09 23.72 13.93
C PRO A 97 -23.01 23.40 15.42
N ARG A 98 -22.26 22.34 15.79
CA ARG A 98 -22.02 21.92 17.17
C ARG A 98 -20.72 22.50 17.74
N LEU A 99 -19.94 23.17 16.89
CA LEU A 99 -18.64 23.75 17.21
C LEU A 99 -18.69 25.28 17.19
N GLY A 100 -17.78 25.89 17.94
CA GLY A 100 -17.46 27.31 17.82
C GLY A 100 -16.02 27.49 17.34
N GLY A 101 -15.52 28.72 17.38
CA GLY A 101 -14.13 29.03 17.05
C GLY A 101 -13.96 29.51 15.60
N PRO A 102 -12.86 29.14 14.92
CA PRO A 102 -12.46 29.77 13.66
C PRO A 102 -13.21 29.23 12.43
N ILE A 103 -14.44 28.72 12.57
CA ILE A 103 -15.19 28.14 11.45
C ILE A 103 -16.10 29.18 10.80
N ALA A 104 -16.10 29.22 9.47
CA ALA A 104 -17.04 30.03 8.68
C ALA A 104 -18.50 29.61 8.95
N GLN A 105 -19.40 30.59 9.06
CA GLN A 105 -20.83 30.31 9.19
C GLN A 105 -21.32 29.71 7.88
N CYS A 106 -21.98 28.55 7.96
CA CYS A 106 -22.63 27.94 6.82
C CYS A 106 -24.09 28.40 6.70
N PHE A 107 -24.47 28.84 5.49
CA PHE A 107 -25.83 29.21 5.12
C PHE A 107 -26.54 28.08 4.37
N HIS A 108 -25.81 27.32 3.55
CA HIS A 108 -26.38 26.24 2.75
C HIS A 108 -25.34 25.17 2.41
N THR A 109 -25.78 23.91 2.39
CA THR A 109 -25.02 22.79 1.82
C THR A 109 -25.92 21.92 0.95
N SER A 110 -25.37 21.38 -0.14
CA SER A 110 -26.00 20.33 -0.95
C SER A 110 -24.93 19.42 -1.52
N TYR A 111 -25.19 18.12 -1.60
CA TYR A 111 -24.27 17.13 -2.19
C TYR A 111 -25.06 16.02 -2.87
N ASP A 112 -24.69 15.69 -4.10
CA ASP A 112 -25.18 14.54 -4.85
C ASP A 112 -24.07 13.48 -4.98
N PRO A 113 -24.20 12.32 -4.32
CA PRO A 113 -23.19 11.26 -4.33
C PRO A 113 -23.06 10.56 -5.69
N GLU A 114 -24.06 10.60 -6.57
CA GLU A 114 -24.00 9.94 -7.88
C GLU A 114 -23.17 10.76 -8.89
N THR A 115 -23.28 12.09 -8.81
CA THR A 115 -22.66 13.00 -9.79
C THR A 115 -21.43 13.74 -9.26
N GLY A 116 -21.26 13.78 -7.92
CA GLY A 116 -20.24 14.58 -7.26
C GLY A 116 -20.51 16.08 -7.29
N ILE A 117 -21.72 16.50 -7.69
CA ILE A 117 -22.13 17.89 -7.63
C ILE A 117 -22.34 18.27 -6.16
N PHE A 118 -21.75 19.39 -5.75
CA PHE A 118 -21.98 19.95 -4.43
C PHE A 118 -22.00 21.48 -4.47
N ALA A 119 -22.68 22.05 -3.49
CA ALA A 119 -22.65 23.48 -3.21
C ALA A 119 -22.50 23.71 -1.72
N LEU A 120 -21.65 24.66 -1.36
CA LEU A 120 -21.42 25.12 0.00
C LEU A 120 -21.46 26.65 -0.02
N LEU A 121 -22.40 27.24 0.70
CA LEU A 121 -22.53 28.70 0.86
C LEU A 121 -22.14 29.08 2.28
N ILE A 122 -21.05 29.84 2.43
CA ILE A 122 -20.51 30.27 3.73
C ILE A 122 -20.33 31.79 3.80
N ASP A 123 -20.13 32.33 4.99
CA ASP A 123 -19.80 33.75 5.16
C ASP A 123 -18.41 34.10 4.63
N ASP A 124 -18.26 35.34 4.16
CA ASP A 124 -17.00 35.86 3.64
C ASP A 124 -16.14 36.40 4.79
N ALA A 125 -14.90 35.93 4.88
CA ALA A 125 -13.95 36.36 5.91
C ALA A 125 -13.36 37.76 5.64
N ALA A 126 -13.64 38.38 4.49
CA ALA A 126 -13.14 39.71 4.16
C ALA A 126 -13.43 40.73 5.29
N PRO A 127 -12.46 41.62 5.64
CA PRO A 127 -11.18 41.88 4.97
C PRO A 127 -9.98 41.04 5.49
N ALA A 128 -10.20 39.82 5.97
CA ALA A 128 -9.11 38.91 6.38
C ALA A 128 -8.10 38.64 5.25
N VAL A 129 -6.87 38.30 5.64
CA VAL A 129 -5.74 38.04 4.73
C VAL A 129 -5.29 36.60 4.90
N VAL A 130 -5.07 35.90 3.78
CA VAL A 130 -4.56 34.53 3.77
C VAL A 130 -3.13 34.45 4.33
N GLY A 131 -2.81 33.37 5.03
CA GLY A 131 -1.45 33.05 5.42
C GLY A 131 -0.54 32.78 4.22
N ASP A 132 0.77 32.72 4.47
CA ASP A 132 1.80 32.47 3.45
C ASP A 132 2.74 31.38 3.97
N GLU A 133 2.55 30.16 3.49
CA GLU A 133 3.30 28.98 3.94
C GLU A 133 4.81 29.10 3.67
N ILE A 134 5.17 29.71 2.55
CA ILE A 134 6.57 29.88 2.13
C ILE A 134 7.27 30.85 3.08
N ARG A 135 6.65 32.01 3.32
CA ARG A 135 7.18 33.03 4.25
C ARG A 135 7.19 32.55 5.70
N GLY A 136 6.19 31.76 6.09
CA GLY A 136 5.95 31.32 7.45
C GLY A 136 5.19 32.37 8.30
N ALA A 137 4.56 31.87 9.36
CA ALA A 137 3.76 32.63 10.31
C ALA A 137 4.60 33.59 11.15
N THR A 138 3.99 34.71 11.55
CA THR A 138 4.50 35.46 12.69
C THR A 138 4.21 34.71 13.99
N MET A 139 4.94 35.01 15.06
CA MET A 139 4.65 34.40 16.36
C MET A 139 3.24 34.74 16.88
N GLU A 140 2.72 35.93 16.58
CA GLU A 140 1.37 36.33 16.96
C GLU A 140 0.31 35.47 16.23
N ASP A 141 0.46 35.33 14.92
CA ASP A 141 -0.43 34.50 14.08
C ASP A 141 -0.34 33.02 14.48
N ALA A 142 0.86 32.49 14.78
CA ALA A 142 1.05 31.12 15.23
C ALA A 142 0.38 30.85 16.59
N ARG A 143 0.50 31.79 17.54
CA ARG A 143 -0.15 31.68 18.85
C ARG A 143 -1.68 31.71 18.71
N LEU A 144 -2.19 32.59 17.85
CA LEU A 144 -3.62 32.68 17.54
C LEU A 144 -4.13 31.37 16.92
N ALA A 145 -3.47 30.86 15.87
CA ALA A 145 -3.85 29.63 15.17
C ALA A 145 -3.89 28.41 16.10
N LEU A 146 -2.90 28.26 16.98
CA LEU A 146 -2.87 27.15 17.95
C LEU A 146 -3.92 27.32 19.05
N THR A 147 -4.15 28.54 19.54
CA THR A 147 -5.17 28.81 20.56
C THR A 147 -6.57 28.53 20.03
N GLU A 148 -6.89 28.97 18.80
CA GLU A 148 -8.18 28.71 18.17
C GLU A 148 -8.36 27.22 17.82
N LEU A 149 -7.29 26.51 17.43
CA LEU A 149 -7.32 25.05 17.26
C LEU A 149 -7.64 24.34 18.58
N GLY A 150 -7.03 24.77 19.69
CA GLY A 150 -7.36 24.25 21.02
C GLY A 150 -8.83 24.47 21.38
N ARG A 151 -9.39 25.64 21.09
CA ARG A 151 -10.82 25.93 21.32
C ARG A 151 -11.73 25.06 20.48
N LEU A 152 -11.34 24.81 19.23
CA LEU A 152 -12.06 23.94 18.32
C LEU A 152 -12.07 22.49 18.81
N HIS A 153 -10.93 21.99 19.31
CA HIS A 153 -10.78 20.61 19.78
C HIS A 153 -11.43 20.37 21.15
N ALA A 154 -11.46 21.38 22.02
CA ALA A 154 -11.96 21.27 23.40
C ALA A 154 -13.31 20.53 23.55
N PRO A 155 -14.36 20.81 22.75
CA PRO A 155 -15.65 20.12 22.90
C PRO A 155 -15.69 18.69 22.35
N VAL A 156 -14.72 18.28 21.51
CA VAL A 156 -14.81 17.02 20.75
C VAL A 156 -13.69 16.03 21.03
N ILE A 157 -12.56 16.47 21.59
CA ILE A 157 -11.45 15.57 21.89
C ILE A 157 -11.88 14.48 22.88
N GLY A 158 -11.62 13.22 22.52
CA GLY A 158 -12.05 12.05 23.28
C GLY A 158 -13.57 11.80 23.31
N SER A 159 -14.35 12.47 22.46
CA SER A 159 -15.81 12.26 22.38
C SER A 159 -16.17 11.08 21.48
N ASP A 160 -16.92 10.11 22.01
CA ASP A 160 -17.40 8.97 21.22
C ASP A 160 -18.46 9.38 20.16
N THR A 161 -19.07 10.56 20.30
CA THR A 161 -20.17 11.05 19.45
C THR A 161 -19.83 11.06 17.96
N PHE A 162 -18.58 11.35 17.61
CA PHE A 162 -18.12 11.43 16.21
C PHE A 162 -17.29 10.21 15.81
N ALA A 163 -16.91 9.35 16.76
CA ALA A 163 -16.16 8.13 16.49
C ALA A 163 -16.98 7.08 15.72
N GLU A 164 -18.32 7.12 15.84
CA GLU A 164 -19.26 6.21 15.18
C GLU A 164 -19.70 6.68 13.79
N ALA A 165 -19.25 7.85 13.32
CA ALA A 165 -19.64 8.37 12.02
C ALA A 165 -18.77 7.77 10.90
N ASP A 166 -19.26 6.73 10.21
CA ASP A 166 -18.53 5.99 9.16
C ASP A 166 -17.90 6.88 8.07
N TRP A 167 -18.52 8.01 7.74
CA TRP A 167 -17.99 8.95 6.74
C TRP A 167 -16.76 9.72 7.22
N LEU A 168 -16.64 9.92 8.53
CA LEU A 168 -15.58 10.65 9.19
C LEU A 168 -14.48 9.70 9.68
N ASN A 169 -14.86 8.50 10.13
CA ASN A 169 -13.96 7.43 10.57
C ASN A 169 -13.72 6.42 9.45
N ARG A 170 -13.03 6.85 8.38
CA ARG A 170 -12.64 5.98 7.27
C ARG A 170 -11.25 5.40 7.52
N GLU A 171 -11.07 4.12 7.22
CA GLU A 171 -9.75 3.51 7.20
C GLU A 171 -8.86 4.20 6.15
N SER A 172 -7.63 4.52 6.54
CA SER A 172 -6.64 5.03 5.61
C SER A 172 -6.22 3.90 4.67
N PRO A 173 -6.22 4.09 3.34
CA PRO A 173 -5.67 3.10 2.41
C PRO A 173 -4.15 2.98 2.50
N MET A 174 -3.49 3.84 3.28
CA MET A 174 -2.04 3.84 3.45
C MET A 174 -1.61 2.70 4.37
N ASN A 175 -0.77 1.82 3.84
CA ASN A 175 -0.15 0.70 4.55
C ASN A 175 1.35 0.63 4.18
N GLN A 176 2.06 -0.31 4.81
CA GLN A 176 3.48 -0.57 4.59
C GLN A 176 3.86 -0.71 3.10
N ALA A 177 3.07 -1.43 2.31
CA ALA A 177 3.36 -1.66 0.90
C ALA A 177 3.25 -0.36 0.08
N LEU A 178 2.15 0.37 0.25
CA LEU A 178 1.89 1.61 -0.51
C LEU A 178 2.90 2.70 -0.14
N ILE A 179 3.21 2.90 1.15
CA ILE A 179 4.17 3.93 1.56
C ILE A 179 5.59 3.60 1.07
N THR A 180 6.01 2.33 1.07
CA THR A 180 7.30 1.91 0.51
C THR A 180 7.38 2.23 -0.98
N GLN A 181 6.32 1.94 -1.74
CA GLN A 181 6.25 2.25 -3.17
C GLN A 181 6.32 3.76 -3.44
N LEU A 182 5.50 4.55 -2.73
CA LEU A 182 5.48 6.00 -2.88
C LEU A 182 6.81 6.64 -2.47
N TYR A 183 7.45 6.12 -1.42
CA TYR A 183 8.75 6.60 -0.99
C TYR A 183 9.87 6.24 -1.98
N ALA A 184 9.85 5.05 -2.59
CA ALA A 184 10.78 4.72 -3.66
C ALA A 184 10.67 5.71 -4.83
N ALA A 185 9.45 6.00 -5.30
CA ALA A 185 9.20 7.00 -6.33
C ALA A 185 9.64 8.42 -5.90
N PHE A 186 9.45 8.78 -4.63
CA PHE A 186 9.95 10.03 -4.06
C PHE A 186 11.48 10.10 -4.09
N ILE A 187 12.19 9.01 -3.74
CA ILE A 187 13.65 8.94 -3.80
C ILE A 187 14.15 9.04 -5.24
N ASP A 188 13.49 8.39 -6.20
CA ASP A 188 13.84 8.53 -7.62
C ASP A 188 13.70 9.97 -8.10
N ARG A 189 12.67 10.69 -7.61
CA ARG A 189 12.41 12.07 -8.02
C ARG A 189 13.28 13.10 -7.31
N TYR A 190 13.49 12.96 -6.00
CA TYR A 190 14.06 14.00 -5.13
C TYR A 190 15.27 13.52 -4.31
N GLY A 191 15.74 12.30 -4.51
CA GLY A 191 16.76 11.67 -3.67
C GLY A 191 18.10 12.41 -3.59
N GLU A 192 18.45 13.18 -4.63
CA GLU A 192 19.65 14.05 -4.66
C GLU A 192 19.42 15.41 -3.96
N ALA A 193 18.16 15.82 -3.81
CA ALA A 193 17.77 17.10 -3.21
C ALA A 193 17.56 17.01 -1.69
N ILE A 194 17.46 15.80 -1.13
CA ILE A 194 17.29 15.57 0.31
C ILE A 194 18.61 15.27 1.02
N THR A 195 18.70 15.65 2.28
CA THR A 195 19.88 15.40 3.13
C THR A 195 19.90 13.97 3.67
N PRO A 196 21.06 13.47 4.15
CA PRO A 196 21.13 12.16 4.83
C PRO A 196 20.20 12.05 6.04
N ASP A 197 20.04 13.12 6.82
CA ASP A 197 19.16 13.14 8.00
C ASP A 197 17.68 13.04 7.58
N GLN A 198 17.29 13.74 6.51
CA GLN A 198 15.94 13.64 5.93
C GLN A 198 15.66 12.21 5.45
N ARG A 199 16.62 11.61 4.73
CA ARG A 199 16.52 10.24 4.25
C ARG A 199 16.41 9.25 5.41
N MET A 200 17.19 9.42 6.48
CA MET A 200 17.11 8.59 7.68
C MET A 200 15.73 8.65 8.32
N VAL A 201 15.17 9.86 8.50
CA VAL A 201 13.83 10.03 9.06
C VAL A 201 12.77 9.34 8.22
N CYS A 202 12.80 9.55 6.90
CA CYS A 202 11.84 8.93 5.99
C CYS A 202 11.98 7.41 6.00
N GLN A 203 13.21 6.89 5.89
CA GLN A 203 13.46 5.45 5.91
C GLN A 203 13.00 4.81 7.22
N ARG A 204 13.25 5.45 8.36
CA ARG A 204 12.81 4.93 9.67
C ARG A 204 11.29 4.79 9.75
N LEU A 205 10.56 5.80 9.28
CA LEU A 205 9.09 5.75 9.22
C LEU A 205 8.62 4.68 8.24
N VAL A 206 9.18 4.68 7.02
CA VAL A 206 8.80 3.75 5.95
C VAL A 206 9.03 2.32 6.39
N ASP A 207 10.21 1.96 6.90
CA ASP A 207 10.55 0.58 7.29
C ASP A 207 9.65 0.00 8.40
N ASN A 208 9.00 0.86 9.18
CA ASN A 208 8.24 0.46 10.37
C ASN A 208 6.81 1.03 10.36
N PHE A 209 6.26 1.26 9.17
CA PHE A 209 5.04 2.05 9.02
C PHE A 209 3.82 1.38 9.64
N ASP A 210 3.61 0.09 9.39
CA ASP A 210 2.45 -0.62 9.96
C ASP A 210 2.56 -0.72 11.49
N ALA A 211 3.76 -0.94 12.02
CA ALA A 211 4.01 -0.97 13.46
C ALA A 211 3.76 0.42 14.10
N TYR A 212 4.19 1.49 13.42
CA TYR A 212 3.88 2.86 13.83
C TYR A 212 2.35 3.12 13.82
N LEU A 213 1.63 2.73 12.77
CA LEU A 213 0.18 2.88 12.70
C LEU A 213 -0.56 2.06 13.77
N ALA A 214 -0.11 0.84 14.07
CA ALA A 214 -0.67 0.02 15.13
C ALA A 214 -0.57 0.70 16.51
N GLU A 215 0.56 1.32 16.81
CA GLU A 215 0.77 2.08 18.05
C GLU A 215 -0.11 3.34 18.16
N GLU A 216 -0.33 4.03 17.05
CA GLU A 216 -1.16 5.25 17.01
C GLU A 216 -2.67 4.93 17.02
N THR A 217 -3.07 3.73 16.60
CA THR A 217 -4.46 3.26 16.66
C THR A 217 -4.81 2.51 17.95
N ALA A 218 -3.81 2.23 18.80
CA ALA A 218 -3.97 1.51 20.06
C ALA A 218 -5.01 2.14 21.00
N ALA A 219 -5.62 1.29 21.84
CA ALA A 219 -6.61 1.73 22.83
C ALA A 219 -6.01 2.73 23.83
N GLY A 220 -6.77 3.79 24.15
CA GLY A 220 -6.36 4.83 25.10
C GLY A 220 -5.55 5.98 24.49
N ARG A 221 -5.24 5.94 23.18
CA ARG A 221 -4.70 7.12 22.47
C ARG A 221 -5.79 8.20 22.33
N PRO A 222 -5.48 9.49 22.57
CA PRO A 222 -6.46 10.56 22.43
C PRO A 222 -6.83 10.75 20.96
N LYS A 223 -8.10 10.48 20.63
CA LYS A 223 -8.68 10.73 19.31
C LYS A 223 -9.52 12.00 19.30
N GLY A 224 -9.66 12.62 18.13
CA GLY A 224 -10.42 13.84 17.97
C GLY A 224 -10.64 14.18 16.50
N LEU A 225 -11.29 15.31 16.28
CA LEU A 225 -11.44 15.89 14.96
C LEU A 225 -10.06 16.34 14.46
N VAL A 226 -9.71 15.94 13.23
CA VAL A 226 -8.49 16.34 12.55
C VAL A 226 -8.90 17.01 11.24
N HIS A 227 -8.51 18.26 11.03
CA HIS A 227 -8.64 18.96 9.76
C HIS A 227 -7.83 18.26 8.67
N GLY A 228 -6.60 17.82 8.96
CA GLY A 228 -5.78 17.03 8.03
C GLY A 228 -4.99 17.84 7.00
N ASP A 229 -5.24 19.14 6.89
CA ASP A 229 -4.44 20.10 6.12
C ASP A 229 -4.38 21.47 6.84
N TYR A 230 -4.14 21.45 8.14
CA TYR A 230 -4.12 22.65 9.00
C TYR A 230 -2.82 23.47 8.82
N ARG A 231 -2.72 24.18 7.69
CA ARG A 231 -1.57 24.99 7.26
C ARG A 231 -1.97 26.44 6.90
N LEU A 232 -0.99 27.33 6.73
CA LEU A 232 -1.23 28.77 6.60
C LEU A 232 -2.06 29.16 5.38
N ASP A 233 -1.92 28.42 4.27
CA ASP A 233 -2.68 28.68 3.05
C ASP A 233 -4.20 28.47 3.25
N ASN A 234 -4.60 27.69 4.27
CA ASN A 234 -5.99 27.44 4.66
C ASN A 234 -6.48 28.33 5.81
N MET A 235 -5.69 29.35 6.18
CA MET A 235 -5.97 30.26 7.30
C MET A 235 -6.14 31.70 6.82
N LEU A 236 -7.29 32.29 7.17
CA LEU A 236 -7.63 33.68 6.88
C LEU A 236 -7.55 34.50 8.18
N PHE A 237 -6.48 35.27 8.34
CA PHE A 237 -6.22 36.09 9.52
C PHE A 237 -6.98 37.41 9.47
N GLY A 238 -7.78 37.65 10.49
CA GLY A 238 -8.63 38.82 10.63
C GLY A 238 -7.87 40.14 10.59
N ARG A 239 -8.47 41.12 9.93
CA ARG A 239 -8.09 42.54 9.96
C ARG A 239 -9.23 43.37 10.55
N PRO A 240 -8.98 44.62 11.01
CA PRO A 240 -10.05 45.45 11.56
C PRO A 240 -11.29 45.49 10.66
N GLY A 241 -12.43 45.07 11.21
CA GLY A 241 -13.69 44.91 10.47
C GLY A 241 -14.03 43.48 10.01
N SER A 242 -13.14 42.51 10.25
CA SER A 242 -13.43 41.07 10.03
C SER A 242 -14.36 40.54 11.11
N LEU A 243 -15.13 39.50 10.78
CA LEU A 243 -16.06 38.84 11.71
C LEU A 243 -15.34 38.04 12.80
N ARG A 244 -14.14 37.54 12.49
CA ARG A 244 -13.33 36.68 13.36
C ARG A 244 -11.86 37.08 13.26
N ASP A 245 -11.10 36.78 14.30
CA ASP A 245 -9.64 36.96 14.32
C ASP A 245 -8.93 35.92 13.43
N LEU A 246 -9.53 34.74 13.27
CA LEU A 246 -9.09 33.68 12.36
C LEU A 246 -10.31 32.97 11.76
N THR A 247 -10.23 32.65 10.47
CA THR A 247 -11.14 31.71 9.82
C THR A 247 -10.32 30.60 9.15
N VAL A 248 -10.60 29.35 9.49
CA VAL A 248 -10.00 28.15 8.92
C VAL A 248 -10.99 27.57 7.90
N VAL A 249 -10.49 27.35 6.69
CA VAL A 249 -11.28 26.90 5.54
C VAL A 249 -10.70 25.60 4.99
N ASP A 250 -11.44 24.99 4.04
CA ASP A 250 -11.02 23.78 3.31
C ASP A 250 -11.01 22.50 4.14
N TRP A 251 -12.18 22.17 4.73
CA TRP A 251 -12.41 20.99 5.56
C TRP A 251 -12.56 19.67 4.77
N GLN A 252 -12.01 19.60 3.56
CA GLN A 252 -12.16 18.45 2.66
C GLN A 252 -11.35 17.21 3.08
N THR A 253 -10.31 17.40 3.90
CA THR A 253 -9.47 16.34 4.46
C THR A 253 -9.86 15.94 5.89
N VAL A 254 -11.00 16.45 6.39
CA VAL A 254 -11.43 16.22 7.75
C VAL A 254 -11.65 14.74 8.06
N THR A 255 -11.15 14.30 9.21
CA THR A 255 -11.23 12.91 9.64
C THR A 255 -11.32 12.81 11.17
N TRP A 256 -11.63 11.61 11.66
CA TRP A 256 -11.50 11.26 13.07
C TRP A 256 -10.20 10.47 13.28
N GLY A 257 -9.26 11.03 14.04
CA GLY A 257 -7.91 10.47 14.14
C GLY A 257 -7.16 10.91 15.39
N PRO A 258 -5.83 10.71 15.44
CA PRO A 258 -5.01 11.19 16.55
C PRO A 258 -5.17 12.70 16.76
N ALA A 259 -5.63 13.12 17.95
CA ALA A 259 -6.14 14.47 18.16
C ALA A 259 -5.10 15.60 18.03
N LEU A 260 -3.80 15.26 18.00
CA LEU A 260 -2.70 16.21 17.95
C LEU A 260 -2.06 16.30 16.55
N THR A 261 -2.63 15.63 15.54
CA THR A 261 -2.12 15.66 14.15
C THR A 261 -2.01 17.08 13.60
N ASP A 262 -3.05 17.89 13.70
CA ASP A 262 -3.02 19.27 13.18
C ASP A 262 -2.06 20.18 13.95
N VAL A 263 -1.91 19.96 15.27
CA VAL A 263 -0.95 20.69 16.10
C VAL A 263 0.47 20.39 15.64
N ALA A 264 0.79 19.11 15.43
CA ALA A 264 2.09 18.68 14.95
C ALA A 264 2.37 19.16 13.53
N TYR A 265 1.39 19.04 12.64
CA TYR A 265 1.49 19.49 11.25
C TYR A 265 1.76 20.99 11.17
N PHE A 266 0.98 21.81 11.88
CA PHE A 266 1.17 23.26 11.91
C PHE A 266 2.53 23.67 12.47
N ILE A 267 2.90 23.18 13.66
CA ILE A 267 4.19 23.50 14.28
C ILE A 267 5.36 23.04 13.40
N GLY A 268 5.17 21.93 12.69
CA GLY A 268 6.17 21.31 11.83
C GLY A 268 6.50 22.12 10.58
N CYS A 269 5.54 22.87 10.00
CA CYS A 269 5.74 23.56 8.72
C CYS A 269 5.47 25.06 8.75
N ALA A 270 4.50 25.55 9.54
CA ALA A 270 4.03 26.93 9.45
C ALA A 270 5.04 27.96 9.95
N LEU A 271 6.09 27.56 10.67
CA LEU A 271 7.13 28.47 11.17
C LEU A 271 8.49 28.15 10.54
N ARG A 272 9.36 29.17 10.47
CA ARG A 272 10.78 28.95 10.20
C ARG A 272 11.37 28.09 11.32
N THR A 273 12.28 27.18 10.97
CA THR A 273 12.85 26.20 11.89
C THR A 273 13.47 26.84 13.14
N GLU A 274 14.15 27.97 13.00
CA GLU A 274 14.77 28.69 14.12
C GLU A 274 13.72 29.29 15.07
N ASP A 275 12.66 29.88 14.52
CA ASP A 275 11.57 30.47 15.31
C ASP A 275 10.80 29.38 16.07
N ARG A 276 10.54 28.25 15.40
CA ARG A 276 9.94 27.06 16.02
C ARG A 276 10.76 26.59 17.23
N ARG A 277 12.08 26.41 17.05
CA ARG A 277 12.99 25.94 18.10
C ARG A 277 13.04 26.89 19.29
N ALA A 278 13.08 28.20 19.03
CA ALA A 278 13.15 29.21 20.08
C ALA A 278 11.86 29.30 20.92
N ASN A 279 10.71 28.95 20.34
CA ASN A 279 9.39 29.19 20.96
C ASN A 279 8.56 27.91 21.15
N TYR A 280 9.16 26.72 21.00
CA TYR A 280 8.43 25.45 20.92
C TYR A 280 7.46 25.22 22.09
N ASP A 281 7.93 25.42 23.33
CA ASP A 281 7.08 25.25 24.51
C ASP A 281 5.97 26.30 24.61
N GLU A 282 6.18 27.50 24.08
CA GLU A 282 5.14 28.54 24.03
C GLU A 282 4.04 28.17 23.03
N LEU A 283 4.41 27.60 21.89
CA LEU A 283 3.46 27.09 20.89
C LEU A 283 2.57 25.99 21.48
N LEU A 284 3.17 25.00 22.16
CA LEU A 284 2.41 23.93 22.84
C LEU A 284 1.48 24.49 23.93
N ARG A 285 1.96 25.47 24.71
CA ARG A 285 1.15 26.14 25.72
C ARG A 285 -0.03 26.90 25.11
N ALA A 286 0.15 27.56 23.96
CA ALA A 286 -0.93 28.27 23.28
C ALA A 286 -2.09 27.35 22.90
N TYR A 287 -1.79 26.18 22.33
CA TYR A 287 -2.80 25.15 22.07
C TYR A 287 -3.51 24.69 23.34
N HIS A 288 -2.73 24.35 24.37
CA HIS A 288 -3.27 23.89 25.65
C HIS A 288 -4.12 24.96 26.37
N GLU A 289 -3.74 26.24 26.30
CA GLU A 289 -4.57 27.37 26.79
C GLU A 289 -5.91 27.44 26.05
N GLY A 290 -5.91 27.15 24.74
CA GLY A 290 -7.11 27.06 23.92
C GLY A 290 -8.11 26.00 24.37
N LEU A 291 -7.63 24.90 24.96
CA LEU A 291 -8.49 23.83 25.52
C LEU A 291 -9.35 24.30 26.72
N GLY A 292 -9.07 25.48 27.27
CA GLY A 292 -9.84 26.10 28.34
C GLY A 292 -9.34 25.76 29.75
N PRO A 293 -10.05 26.22 30.80
CA PRO A 293 -9.58 26.16 32.19
C PRO A 293 -9.53 24.75 32.79
N ASN A 294 -10.28 23.79 32.22
CA ASN A 294 -10.30 22.39 32.63
C ASN A 294 -10.00 21.51 31.41
N PRO A 295 -8.74 21.53 30.91
CA PRO A 295 -8.41 20.89 29.66
C PRO A 295 -8.50 19.36 29.81
N PRO A 296 -9.01 18.66 28.78
CA PRO A 296 -9.12 17.19 28.79
C PRO A 296 -7.76 16.49 28.62
N LEU A 297 -6.74 17.23 28.19
CA LEU A 297 -5.35 16.78 28.06
C LEU A 297 -4.44 17.67 28.92
N THR A 298 -3.42 17.08 29.52
CA THR A 298 -2.34 17.85 30.15
C THR A 298 -1.37 18.39 29.09
N LEU A 299 -0.55 19.38 29.45
CA LEU A 299 0.51 19.88 28.55
C LEU A 299 1.51 18.78 28.15
N ASP A 300 1.76 17.81 29.03
CA ASP A 300 2.63 16.67 28.72
C ASP A 300 1.97 15.72 27.72
N ASP A 301 0.65 15.49 27.80
CA ASP A 301 -0.09 14.73 26.80
C ASP A 301 -0.06 15.42 25.42
N VAL A 302 -0.18 16.76 25.40
CA VAL A 302 -0.05 17.56 24.17
C VAL A 302 1.36 17.38 23.58
N ARG A 303 2.39 17.44 24.43
CA ARG A 303 3.78 17.28 23.98
C ARG A 303 4.05 15.88 23.42
N ASP A 304 3.58 14.83 24.08
CA ASP A 304 3.71 13.44 23.60
C ASP A 304 2.92 13.22 22.30
N GLY A 305 1.67 13.70 22.24
CA GLY A 305 0.86 13.62 21.04
C GLY A 305 1.48 14.35 19.84
N VAL A 306 2.04 15.54 20.04
CA VAL A 306 2.75 16.27 18.98
C VAL A 306 4.02 15.55 18.54
N ARG A 307 4.80 14.98 19.49
CA ARG A 307 5.97 14.15 19.16
C ARG A 307 5.57 12.98 18.27
N ARG A 308 4.55 12.23 18.67
CA ARG A 308 4.00 11.08 17.92
C ARG A 308 3.54 11.43 16.52
N GLN A 309 2.85 12.55 16.40
CA GLN A 309 2.23 12.97 15.15
C GLN A 309 3.14 13.82 14.25
N SER A 310 4.39 14.09 14.65
CA SER A 310 5.35 14.86 13.83
C SER A 310 5.69 14.20 12.48
N PHE A 311 5.50 12.89 12.35
CA PHE A 311 5.68 12.15 11.09
C PHE A 311 4.59 12.42 10.04
N PHE A 312 3.41 12.91 10.44
CA PHE A 312 2.30 13.15 9.51
C PHE A 312 2.70 14.10 8.38
N GLY A 313 3.45 15.16 8.69
CA GLY A 313 3.94 16.09 7.69
C GLY A 313 5.01 15.50 6.74
N VAL A 314 5.84 14.58 7.24
CA VAL A 314 6.79 13.81 6.39
C VAL A 314 6.01 12.94 5.41
N MET A 315 4.99 12.24 5.90
CA MET A 315 4.09 11.42 5.08
C MET A 315 3.38 12.27 4.02
N MET A 316 2.85 13.44 4.40
CA MET A 316 2.20 14.37 3.47
C MET A 316 3.16 14.86 2.37
N ALA A 317 4.42 15.17 2.71
CA ALA A 317 5.42 15.59 1.72
C ALA A 317 5.75 14.47 0.71
N VAL A 318 5.88 13.22 1.17
CA VAL A 318 6.12 12.06 0.30
C VAL A 318 4.90 11.78 -0.57
N VAL A 319 3.74 11.56 0.04
CA VAL A 319 2.53 11.11 -0.66
C VAL A 319 2.01 12.18 -1.62
N SER A 320 1.87 13.42 -1.16
CA SER A 320 1.26 14.48 -1.98
C SER A 320 2.11 14.79 -3.21
N SER A 321 3.44 14.79 -3.09
CA SER A 321 4.32 15.07 -4.23
C SER A 321 4.24 14.00 -5.32
N MET A 322 3.85 12.76 -4.98
CA MET A 322 3.65 11.68 -5.94
C MET A 322 2.28 11.69 -6.62
N LEU A 323 1.28 12.34 -5.99
CA LEU A 323 -0.11 12.34 -6.48
C LEU A 323 -0.51 13.58 -7.26
N VAL A 324 0.24 14.68 -7.16
CA VAL A 324 -0.07 15.94 -7.88
C VAL A 324 0.81 16.13 -9.11
N GLU A 325 0.32 16.95 -10.04
CA GLU A 325 1.09 17.35 -11.22
C GLU A 325 2.37 18.09 -10.81
N ARG A 326 3.47 17.73 -11.48
CA ARG A 326 4.79 18.29 -11.18
C ARG A 326 4.90 19.72 -11.70
N THR A 327 5.33 20.63 -10.83
CA THR A 327 5.67 22.02 -11.18
C THR A 327 6.87 22.48 -10.37
N ASP A 328 7.67 23.43 -10.88
CA ASP A 328 8.85 23.95 -10.16
C ASP A 328 8.50 24.50 -8.78
N ARG A 329 7.37 25.22 -8.68
CA ARG A 329 6.86 25.75 -7.40
C ARG A 329 6.39 24.63 -6.47
N GLY A 330 5.74 23.59 -7.00
CA GLY A 330 5.32 22.42 -6.22
C GLY A 330 6.52 21.66 -5.66
N ASP A 331 7.57 21.47 -6.47
CA ASP A 331 8.82 20.83 -6.06
C ASP A 331 9.49 21.62 -4.92
N GLU A 332 9.58 22.97 -5.03
CA GLU A 332 10.11 23.83 -3.95
C GLU A 332 9.29 23.72 -2.65
N MET A 333 7.95 23.72 -2.76
CA MET A 333 7.06 23.57 -1.62
C MET A 333 7.27 22.22 -0.92
N PHE A 334 7.27 21.10 -1.65
CA PHE A 334 7.40 19.77 -1.04
C PHE A 334 8.78 19.54 -0.43
N LEU A 335 9.85 20.05 -1.03
CA LEU A 335 11.20 19.99 -0.46
C LEU A 335 11.30 20.84 0.82
N THR A 336 10.65 22.00 0.85
CA THR A 336 10.57 22.85 2.06
C THR A 336 9.78 22.15 3.17
N MET A 337 8.64 21.54 2.85
CA MET A 337 7.85 20.74 3.79
C MET A 337 8.67 19.57 4.34
N MET A 338 9.39 18.85 3.47
CA MET A 338 10.27 17.76 3.83
C MET A 338 11.35 18.22 4.82
N GLU A 339 12.03 19.33 4.54
CA GLU A 339 13.02 19.92 5.44
C GLU A 339 12.43 20.27 6.82
N ARG A 340 11.36 21.06 6.85
CA ARG A 340 10.78 21.55 8.11
C ARG A 340 10.21 20.41 8.97
N HIS A 341 9.49 19.46 8.38
CA HIS A 341 8.90 18.33 9.09
C HIS A 341 9.92 17.30 9.57
N THR A 342 10.92 16.93 8.77
CA THR A 342 11.99 16.02 9.24
C THR A 342 12.79 16.66 10.37
N SER A 343 13.06 17.97 10.30
CA SER A 343 13.66 18.68 11.42
C SER A 343 12.78 18.66 12.67
N HIS A 344 11.44 18.67 12.52
CA HIS A 344 10.52 18.55 13.65
C HIS A 344 10.57 17.19 14.31
N VAL A 345 10.60 16.12 13.51
CA VAL A 345 10.78 14.73 13.98
C VAL A 345 12.07 14.59 14.78
N LEU A 346 13.17 15.16 14.29
CA LEU A 346 14.47 15.11 14.99
C LEU A 346 14.45 15.92 16.29
N ASP A 347 13.94 17.16 16.26
CA ASP A 347 13.91 18.04 17.43
C ASP A 347 13.01 17.49 18.57
N THR A 348 11.99 16.70 18.24
CA THR A 348 11.11 16.07 19.21
C THR A 348 11.59 14.69 19.67
N GLY A 349 12.64 14.14 19.07
CA GLY A 349 13.10 12.78 19.31
C GLY A 349 12.06 11.73 18.92
N ALA A 350 11.25 11.99 17.89
CA ALA A 350 10.16 11.10 17.50
C ALA A 350 10.65 9.80 16.85
N LEU A 351 11.92 9.69 16.45
CA LEU A 351 12.47 8.41 15.97
C LEU A 351 12.49 7.32 17.06
N ASP A 352 12.65 7.70 18.33
CA ASP A 352 12.78 6.76 19.45
C ASP A 352 11.47 6.04 19.80
N ILE A 353 10.33 6.53 19.31
CA ILE A 353 9.00 5.94 19.56
C ILE A 353 8.54 5.04 18.41
N VAL A 354 9.23 5.06 17.27
CA VAL A 354 8.95 4.15 16.15
C VAL A 354 9.45 2.76 16.56
N PRO A 355 8.57 1.74 16.62
CA PRO A 355 8.98 0.39 16.99
C PRO A 355 10.11 -0.14 16.09
N ASP A 356 11.02 -0.91 16.65
CA ASP A 356 12.04 -1.67 15.91
C ASP A 356 11.43 -2.98 15.37
N ASP A 357 10.40 -2.90 14.52
CA ASP A 357 9.70 -4.10 14.03
C ASP A 357 10.18 -4.56 12.65
N ALA A 358 10.94 -3.72 11.93
CA ALA A 358 11.53 -4.01 10.61
C ALA A 358 12.50 -5.21 10.55
N ARG A 359 12.64 -6.01 11.62
CA ARG A 359 13.56 -7.17 11.66
C ARG A 359 12.86 -8.52 11.71
N GLN A 360 11.55 -8.60 11.97
CA GLN A 360 10.85 -9.89 11.97
C GLN A 360 10.23 -10.16 10.61
N ALA A 361 10.69 -11.22 9.96
CA ALA A 361 10.10 -11.73 8.74
C ALA A 361 8.62 -12.05 8.96
N LEU A 362 7.76 -11.72 7.99
CA LEU A 362 6.33 -12.04 8.09
C LEU A 362 6.14 -13.56 8.08
N ILE A 363 5.20 -14.04 8.89
CA ILE A 363 4.77 -15.43 8.92
C ILE A 363 3.37 -15.48 8.31
N PRO A 364 3.08 -16.38 7.35
CA PRO A 364 1.74 -16.52 6.78
C PRO A 364 0.72 -16.93 7.86
N ASP A 365 -0.55 -16.60 7.66
CA ASP A 365 -1.61 -17.11 8.51
C ASP A 365 -1.84 -18.60 8.17
N PRO A 366 -2.04 -19.50 9.15
CA PRO A 366 -2.45 -20.88 8.89
C PRO A 366 -3.63 -21.05 7.92
N VAL A 367 -4.55 -20.08 7.84
CA VAL A 367 -5.67 -20.13 6.87
C VAL A 367 -5.20 -19.99 5.42
N ASP A 368 -4.04 -19.38 5.20
CA ASP A 368 -3.47 -19.16 3.87
C ASP A 368 -3.04 -20.48 3.21
N GLU A 369 -3.05 -21.63 3.90
CA GLU A 369 -2.80 -22.96 3.29
C GLU A 369 -3.94 -23.42 2.37
N GLY A 370 -5.14 -22.84 2.54
CA GLY A 370 -6.33 -23.15 1.76
C GLY A 370 -6.50 -22.23 0.55
N ALA A 371 -7.46 -22.55 -0.32
CA ALA A 371 -7.81 -21.70 -1.46
C ALA A 371 -8.48 -20.40 -1.02
N HIS A 372 -8.20 -19.31 -1.74
CA HIS A 372 -8.76 -17.99 -1.52
C HIS A 372 -9.93 -17.69 -2.46
N GLU A 373 -10.77 -16.72 -2.08
CA GLU A 373 -11.81 -16.20 -2.95
C GLU A 373 -11.18 -15.48 -4.17
N PRO A 374 -11.52 -15.87 -5.41
CA PRO A 374 -10.93 -15.25 -6.59
C PRO A 374 -11.49 -13.85 -6.85
N GLY A 375 -10.61 -12.94 -7.29
CA GLY A 375 -11.00 -11.66 -7.86
C GLY A 375 -11.51 -11.80 -9.30
N ASP A 376 -12.00 -10.71 -9.89
CA ASP A 376 -12.57 -10.68 -11.25
C ASP A 376 -11.48 -10.63 -12.34
N GLU A 377 -10.20 -10.54 -12.00
CA GLU A 377 -9.11 -10.35 -12.96
C GLU A 377 -8.88 -11.62 -13.82
N PRO A 378 -8.77 -11.51 -15.16
CA PRO A 378 -8.67 -12.68 -16.04
C PRO A 378 -7.48 -13.63 -15.77
N LEU A 379 -6.42 -13.09 -15.16
CA LEU A 379 -5.19 -13.81 -14.80
C LEU A 379 -5.08 -14.06 -13.29
N TRP A 380 -6.18 -13.95 -12.54
CA TRP A 380 -6.19 -14.38 -11.15
C TRP A 380 -5.87 -15.87 -11.09
N ASN A 381 -4.87 -16.23 -10.29
CA ASN A 381 -4.35 -17.58 -10.19
C ASN A 381 -4.14 -17.95 -8.72
N GLU A 382 -4.65 -19.11 -8.32
CA GLU A 382 -4.27 -19.79 -7.08
C GLU A 382 -3.23 -20.84 -7.43
N SER A 383 -2.08 -20.86 -6.75
CA SER A 383 -0.95 -21.68 -7.16
C SER A 383 -0.20 -22.28 -5.98
N TRP A 384 -0.16 -23.60 -5.92
CA TRP A 384 0.69 -24.37 -5.00
C TRP A 384 1.84 -25.03 -5.74
N TYR A 385 2.99 -25.05 -5.08
CA TYR A 385 4.22 -25.68 -5.55
C TYR A 385 4.85 -26.53 -4.46
N TRP A 386 5.43 -27.66 -4.88
CA TRP A 386 6.14 -28.58 -4.01
C TRP A 386 7.32 -29.18 -4.76
N ASP A 387 8.53 -29.04 -4.23
CA ASP A 387 9.72 -29.64 -4.82
C ASP A 387 10.51 -30.51 -3.83
N PHE A 388 11.35 -31.36 -4.39
CA PHE A 388 12.26 -32.21 -3.63
C PHE A 388 13.52 -32.52 -4.44
N ALA A 389 14.62 -32.78 -3.74
CA ALA A 389 15.86 -33.29 -4.28
C ALA A 389 16.41 -34.37 -3.34
N ASP A 390 16.59 -35.58 -3.86
CA ASP A 390 17.27 -36.70 -3.19
C ASP A 390 18.57 -37.02 -3.95
N PRO A 391 19.71 -36.40 -3.56
CA PRO A 391 21.01 -36.70 -4.14
C PRO A 391 21.44 -38.16 -3.92
N GLY A 392 21.00 -38.79 -2.84
CA GLY A 392 21.37 -40.16 -2.49
C GLY A 392 20.79 -41.18 -3.47
N GLN A 393 19.58 -40.93 -3.97
CA GLN A 393 18.94 -41.75 -4.99
C GLN A 393 19.09 -41.22 -6.41
N GLY A 394 19.66 -40.02 -6.58
CA GLY A 394 19.85 -39.40 -7.89
C GLY A 394 18.54 -38.98 -8.55
N ILE A 395 17.57 -38.53 -7.76
CA ILE A 395 16.25 -38.12 -8.25
C ILE A 395 15.81 -36.81 -7.60
N GLY A 396 15.32 -35.89 -8.42
CA GLY A 396 14.61 -34.70 -7.96
C GLY A 396 13.31 -34.55 -8.75
N GLY A 397 12.34 -33.83 -8.18
CA GLY A 397 11.13 -33.48 -8.90
C GLY A 397 10.41 -32.29 -8.29
N TRP A 398 9.37 -31.87 -8.99
CA TRP A 398 8.44 -30.85 -8.51
C TRP A 398 7.03 -31.12 -9.00
N ILE A 399 6.07 -30.65 -8.20
CA ILE A 399 4.64 -30.69 -8.45
C ILE A 399 4.13 -29.26 -8.39
N ARG A 400 3.20 -28.92 -9.28
CA ARG A 400 2.44 -27.67 -9.23
C ARG A 400 0.97 -27.94 -9.50
N LEU A 401 0.13 -27.29 -8.73
CA LEU A 401 -1.27 -27.05 -9.08
C LEU A 401 -1.49 -25.55 -9.26
N GLY A 402 -2.04 -25.13 -10.41
CA GLY A 402 -2.49 -23.76 -10.64
C GLY A 402 -3.96 -23.71 -11.04
N LEU A 403 -4.82 -23.08 -10.24
CA LEU A 403 -6.22 -22.86 -10.56
C LEU A 403 -6.39 -21.47 -11.20
N ILE A 404 -7.08 -21.38 -12.33
CA ILE A 404 -7.37 -20.11 -13.02
C ILE A 404 -8.89 -20.01 -13.20
N PRO A 405 -9.64 -19.62 -12.14
CA PRO A 405 -11.10 -19.67 -12.12
C PRO A 405 -11.75 -18.87 -13.26
N ASN A 406 -11.21 -17.69 -13.55
CA ASN A 406 -11.75 -16.80 -14.59
C ASN A 406 -11.51 -17.30 -16.03
N GLN A 407 -10.75 -18.38 -16.19
CA GLN A 407 -10.58 -19.10 -17.46
C GLN A 407 -11.13 -20.53 -17.40
N ASN A 408 -11.73 -20.92 -16.26
CA ASN A 408 -12.30 -22.24 -16.01
C ASN A 408 -11.34 -23.40 -16.30
N VAL A 409 -10.08 -23.27 -15.87
CA VAL A 409 -9.03 -24.25 -16.11
C VAL A 409 -8.14 -24.43 -14.88
N ALA A 410 -7.62 -25.64 -14.71
CA ALA A 410 -6.56 -25.99 -13.77
C ALA A 410 -5.34 -26.52 -14.52
N TRP A 411 -4.15 -26.18 -14.04
CA TRP A 411 -2.86 -26.63 -14.54
C TRP A 411 -2.24 -27.58 -13.54
N ILE A 412 -2.01 -28.82 -13.95
CA ILE A 412 -1.35 -29.86 -13.17
C ILE A 412 0.00 -30.14 -13.81
N ASN A 413 1.07 -29.98 -13.04
CA ASN A 413 2.42 -30.33 -13.46
C ASN A 413 3.02 -31.24 -12.40
N ALA A 414 3.57 -32.39 -12.80
CA ALA A 414 4.40 -33.22 -11.96
C ALA A 414 5.57 -33.76 -12.79
N LEU A 415 6.79 -33.41 -12.41
CA LEU A 415 7.99 -33.79 -13.15
C LEU A 415 9.03 -34.42 -12.25
N VAL A 416 9.76 -35.41 -12.76
CA VAL A 416 11.01 -35.91 -12.17
C VAL A 416 12.15 -35.87 -13.15
N CYS A 417 13.36 -35.67 -12.64
CA CYS A 417 14.59 -35.70 -13.40
C CYS A 417 15.75 -36.16 -12.51
N GLY A 418 16.87 -36.52 -13.14
CA GLY A 418 18.10 -36.84 -12.43
C GLY A 418 19.28 -36.96 -13.40
N PRO A 419 20.51 -37.11 -12.90
CA PRO A 419 21.70 -37.21 -13.76
C PRO A 419 21.66 -38.45 -14.67
N ASP A 420 21.08 -39.55 -14.18
CA ASP A 420 20.95 -40.82 -14.89
C ASP A 420 19.48 -41.18 -15.20
N LEU A 421 18.57 -40.21 -15.10
CA LEU A 421 17.14 -40.39 -15.31
C LEU A 421 16.65 -39.41 -16.38
N PRO A 422 15.98 -39.89 -17.47
CA PRO A 422 15.34 -38.98 -18.40
C PRO A 422 14.26 -38.16 -17.68
N THR A 423 14.00 -36.95 -18.17
CA THR A 423 12.95 -36.11 -17.60
C THR A 423 11.60 -36.75 -17.87
N VAL A 424 10.85 -37.09 -16.83
CA VAL A 424 9.49 -37.60 -16.95
C VAL A 424 8.53 -36.50 -16.54
N ALA A 425 7.63 -36.13 -17.45
CA ALA A 425 6.70 -35.03 -17.28
C ALA A 425 5.25 -35.51 -17.42
N LEU A 426 4.49 -35.36 -16.35
CA LEU A 426 3.04 -35.41 -16.32
C LEU A 426 2.55 -33.96 -16.36
N LEU A 427 1.92 -33.56 -17.46
CA LEU A 427 1.49 -32.18 -17.70
C LEU A 427 0.05 -32.20 -18.21
N ASP A 428 -0.83 -31.49 -17.51
CA ASP A 428 -2.18 -31.19 -17.96
C ASP A 428 -2.45 -29.69 -17.77
N PHE A 429 -2.50 -28.95 -18.87
CA PHE A 429 -2.78 -27.50 -18.87
C PHE A 429 -4.25 -27.18 -19.13
N GLN A 430 -5.12 -28.20 -19.24
CA GLN A 430 -6.52 -28.09 -19.64
C GLN A 430 -7.46 -28.86 -18.70
N ALA A 431 -6.99 -29.25 -17.52
CA ALA A 431 -7.82 -29.92 -16.54
C ALA A 431 -9.00 -29.00 -16.14
N PRO A 432 -10.21 -29.55 -15.95
CA PRO A 432 -11.34 -28.76 -15.50
C PRO A 432 -11.09 -28.19 -14.10
N LEU A 433 -11.65 -27.01 -13.84
CA LEU A 433 -11.63 -26.44 -12.49
C LEU A 433 -12.37 -27.38 -11.52
N PRO A 434 -11.77 -27.75 -10.38
CA PRO A 434 -12.38 -28.68 -9.44
C PRO A 434 -13.46 -28.01 -8.59
N ALA A 435 -14.41 -28.79 -8.09
CA ALA A 435 -15.37 -28.33 -7.08
C ALA A 435 -14.75 -28.22 -5.68
N ASP A 436 -13.80 -29.11 -5.38
CA ASP A 436 -12.97 -29.08 -4.19
C ASP A 436 -11.53 -28.78 -4.63
N PRO A 437 -10.95 -27.62 -4.30
CA PRO A 437 -9.58 -27.27 -4.67
C PRO A 437 -8.55 -28.35 -4.32
N ALA A 438 -8.79 -29.13 -3.25
CA ALA A 438 -7.89 -30.18 -2.78
C ALA A 438 -7.87 -31.44 -3.67
N VAL A 439 -8.79 -31.58 -4.63
CA VAL A 439 -8.93 -32.78 -5.48
C VAL A 439 -9.18 -32.37 -6.93
N VAL A 440 -8.14 -32.51 -7.76
CA VAL A 440 -8.19 -32.12 -9.18
C VAL A 440 -8.00 -33.34 -10.05
N ALA A 441 -8.87 -33.51 -11.04
CA ALA A 441 -8.83 -34.62 -11.97
C ALA A 441 -8.92 -34.11 -13.42
N GLY A 442 -7.94 -34.51 -14.24
CA GLY A 442 -7.96 -34.41 -15.69
C GLY A 442 -8.43 -35.73 -16.33
N ASP A 443 -8.16 -35.91 -17.62
CA ASP A 443 -8.60 -37.11 -18.37
C ASP A 443 -7.91 -38.41 -17.89
N ASP A 444 -6.61 -38.34 -17.58
CA ASP A 444 -5.79 -39.47 -17.07
C ASP A 444 -4.77 -38.97 -16.04
N VAL A 445 -5.17 -37.97 -15.25
CA VAL A 445 -4.37 -37.35 -14.20
C VAL A 445 -5.28 -37.12 -12.99
N GLU A 446 -4.79 -37.49 -11.81
CA GLU A 446 -5.43 -37.15 -10.53
C GLU A 446 -4.37 -36.54 -9.61
N LEU A 447 -4.72 -35.42 -8.97
CA LEU A 447 -3.93 -34.75 -7.94
C LEU A 447 -4.79 -34.52 -6.69
N ARG A 448 -4.28 -34.92 -5.54
CA ARG A 448 -4.86 -34.65 -4.22
C ARG A 448 -3.82 -33.95 -3.36
N HIS A 449 -4.21 -32.93 -2.63
CA HIS A 449 -3.25 -32.20 -1.81
C HIS A 449 -3.91 -31.56 -0.59
N GLY A 450 -3.11 -31.31 0.45
CA GLY A 450 -3.59 -30.54 1.59
C GLY A 450 -2.61 -30.53 2.76
N ALA A 451 -2.71 -29.47 3.57
CA ALA A 451 -2.03 -29.41 4.85
C ALA A 451 -2.63 -30.45 5.81
N THR A 452 -1.80 -31.36 6.31
CA THR A 452 -2.20 -32.30 7.37
C THR A 452 -2.13 -31.62 8.74
N VAL A 453 -1.17 -30.70 8.90
CA VAL A 453 -1.09 -29.72 9.99
C VAL A 453 -0.67 -28.38 9.36
N PRO A 454 -1.51 -27.33 9.46
CA PRO A 454 -1.20 -26.04 8.83
C PRO A 454 0.20 -25.53 9.17
N LEU A 455 0.91 -25.05 8.15
CA LEU A 455 2.28 -24.53 8.21
C LEU A 455 3.35 -25.52 8.70
N GLN A 456 3.00 -26.78 8.99
CA GLN A 456 3.92 -27.77 9.55
C GLN A 456 4.08 -29.00 8.65
N SER A 457 2.99 -29.58 8.16
CA SER A 457 3.05 -30.78 7.33
C SER A 457 2.00 -30.73 6.22
N TYR A 458 2.40 -31.14 5.03
CA TYR A 458 1.61 -31.06 3.81
C TYR A 458 1.79 -32.34 2.99
N ARG A 459 0.69 -32.95 2.51
CA ARG A 459 0.75 -34.17 1.70
C ARG A 459 0.22 -33.90 0.29
N VAL A 460 0.87 -34.50 -0.70
CA VAL A 460 0.50 -34.41 -2.11
C VAL A 460 0.56 -35.80 -2.73
N GLU A 461 -0.53 -36.19 -3.37
CA GLU A 461 -0.63 -37.39 -4.19
C GLU A 461 -0.90 -36.95 -5.62
N VAL A 462 -0.09 -37.40 -6.58
CA VAL A 462 -0.33 -37.17 -8.01
C VAL A 462 -0.04 -38.43 -8.79
N SER A 463 -0.93 -38.81 -9.70
CA SER A 463 -0.70 -39.96 -10.57
C SER A 463 -1.38 -39.81 -11.92
N GLY A 464 -0.78 -40.37 -12.97
CA GLY A 464 -1.35 -40.26 -14.31
C GLY A 464 -0.44 -40.70 -15.44
N ALA A 465 -0.91 -40.47 -16.66
CA ALA A 465 -0.10 -40.56 -17.87
C ALA A 465 0.99 -39.49 -17.89
N ALA A 466 2.19 -39.88 -18.30
CA ALA A 466 3.35 -39.01 -18.38
C ALA A 466 4.15 -39.30 -19.65
N GLN A 467 5.11 -38.43 -19.96
CA GLN A 467 6.02 -38.58 -21.08
C GLN A 467 7.47 -38.54 -20.60
N SER A 468 8.29 -39.47 -21.07
CA SER A 468 9.73 -39.54 -20.80
C SER A 468 10.52 -38.93 -21.96
N HIS A 469 11.42 -38.00 -21.62
CA HIS A 469 12.23 -37.23 -22.56
C HIS A 469 13.72 -37.43 -22.23
N ASP A 470 14.44 -38.06 -23.16
CA ASP A 470 15.90 -38.21 -23.05
C ASP A 470 16.61 -36.85 -23.28
N ASP A 471 16.01 -35.97 -24.10
CA ASP A 471 16.38 -34.56 -24.22
C ASP A 471 15.34 -33.68 -23.48
N PRO A 472 15.66 -33.13 -22.31
CA PRO A 472 14.73 -32.27 -21.55
C PRO A 472 14.32 -31.00 -22.31
N SER A 473 15.14 -30.50 -23.24
CA SER A 473 14.81 -29.30 -24.01
C SER A 473 13.68 -29.52 -25.02
N ALA A 474 13.31 -30.78 -25.31
CA ALA A 474 12.14 -31.14 -26.10
C ALA A 474 10.84 -30.56 -25.52
N LEU A 475 10.73 -30.49 -24.19
CA LEU A 475 9.57 -29.89 -23.50
C LEU A 475 9.44 -28.39 -23.79
N LEU A 476 10.56 -27.66 -23.87
CA LEU A 476 10.58 -26.23 -24.24
C LEU A 476 10.18 -25.99 -25.71
N ARG A 477 10.26 -27.03 -26.55
CA ARG A 477 9.81 -27.00 -27.95
C ARG A 477 8.39 -27.57 -28.15
N GLY A 478 7.77 -28.09 -27.09
CA GLY A 478 6.46 -28.75 -27.17
C GLY A 478 6.49 -30.08 -27.91
N GLU A 479 7.64 -30.75 -27.94
CA GLU A 479 7.81 -32.07 -28.57
C GLU A 479 7.31 -33.18 -27.64
N ALA A 480 6.69 -34.22 -28.21
CA ALA A 480 6.19 -35.37 -27.46
C ALA A 480 7.31 -36.32 -27.03
N GLY A 481 7.21 -36.85 -25.81
CA GLY A 481 8.11 -37.88 -25.28
C GLY A 481 7.56 -39.30 -25.44
N ARG A 482 8.30 -40.28 -24.91
CA ARG A 482 7.86 -41.69 -24.84
C ARG A 482 6.79 -41.83 -23.73
N PRO A 483 5.61 -42.41 -24.01
CA PRO A 483 4.58 -42.59 -22.99
C PRO A 483 5.07 -43.47 -21.84
N VAL A 484 4.84 -43.02 -20.61
CA VAL A 484 5.13 -43.72 -19.34
C VAL A 484 4.04 -43.39 -18.31
N ARG A 485 4.14 -43.97 -17.11
CA ARG A 485 3.27 -43.64 -15.96
C ARG A 485 4.11 -43.01 -14.85
N LEU A 486 3.57 -41.99 -14.22
CA LEU A 486 4.14 -41.34 -13.04
C LEU A 486 3.13 -41.41 -11.89
N ALA A 487 3.63 -41.73 -10.69
CA ALA A 487 2.90 -41.58 -9.45
C ALA A 487 3.84 -41.06 -8.36
N MET A 488 3.36 -40.13 -7.54
CA MET A 488 4.05 -39.60 -6.36
C MET A 488 3.04 -39.55 -5.21
N ASP A 489 3.46 -39.99 -4.03
CA ASP A 489 2.76 -39.77 -2.76
C ASP A 489 3.81 -39.30 -1.76
N LEU A 490 3.84 -37.99 -1.53
CA LEU A 490 4.92 -37.31 -0.84
C LEU A 490 4.37 -36.41 0.27
N THR A 491 5.12 -36.31 1.36
CA THR A 491 4.82 -35.45 2.50
C THR A 491 5.97 -34.48 2.74
N TRP A 492 5.67 -33.19 2.73
CA TRP A 492 6.56 -32.10 3.10
C TRP A 492 6.39 -31.79 4.58
N THR A 493 7.46 -31.90 5.36
CA THR A 493 7.51 -31.52 6.78
C THR A 493 8.41 -30.31 6.93
N THR A 494 7.88 -29.25 7.53
CA THR A 494 8.54 -27.95 7.66
C THR A 494 9.81 -28.05 8.51
N THR A 495 10.93 -27.49 8.03
CA THR A 495 12.23 -27.48 8.72
C THR A 495 12.75 -26.09 9.07
N GLY A 496 12.09 -25.03 8.58
CA GLY A 496 12.41 -23.64 8.91
C GLY A 496 11.20 -22.85 9.35
N THR A 497 11.36 -21.54 9.43
CA THR A 497 10.26 -20.61 9.73
C THR A 497 9.50 -20.33 8.44
N PRO A 498 8.17 -20.53 8.41
CA PRO A 498 7.35 -20.11 7.28
C PRO A 498 7.51 -18.62 6.97
N TYR A 499 7.74 -18.29 5.70
CA TYR A 499 8.09 -16.94 5.28
C TYR A 499 7.05 -16.36 4.32
N ALA A 500 6.34 -15.31 4.72
CA ALA A 500 5.41 -14.57 3.87
C ALA A 500 6.10 -13.37 3.22
N TYR A 501 5.80 -13.15 1.94
CA TYR A 501 6.30 -12.02 1.17
C TYR A 501 5.63 -10.71 1.61
N ARG A 502 6.39 -9.62 1.57
CA ARG A 502 5.87 -8.27 1.85
C ARG A 502 5.22 -7.59 0.64
N ILE A 503 5.61 -7.98 -0.57
CA ILE A 503 5.25 -7.26 -1.80
C ILE A 503 4.18 -7.97 -2.64
N THR A 504 3.92 -9.25 -2.40
CA THR A 504 2.91 -10.04 -3.09
C THR A 504 2.31 -11.07 -2.16
N THR A 505 1.08 -11.48 -2.42
CA THR A 505 0.38 -12.60 -1.76
C THR A 505 1.04 -13.95 -2.08
N ARG A 506 2.08 -14.30 -1.32
CA ARG A 506 2.86 -15.54 -1.44
C ARG A 506 3.56 -15.87 -0.11
N TYR A 507 3.75 -17.16 0.16
CA TYR A 507 4.71 -17.61 1.18
C TYR A 507 5.56 -18.79 0.70
N GLU A 508 6.68 -19.01 1.40
CA GLU A 508 7.72 -19.99 1.09
C GLU A 508 8.13 -20.75 2.36
N ILE A 509 8.29 -22.08 2.27
CA ILE A 509 8.57 -22.92 3.43
C ILE A 509 9.59 -24.03 3.09
N PRO A 510 10.78 -24.03 3.69
CA PRO A 510 11.75 -25.11 3.51
C PRO A 510 11.30 -26.36 4.27
N CYS A 511 11.48 -27.52 3.66
CA CYS A 511 10.94 -28.79 4.13
C CYS A 511 11.92 -29.96 4.01
N THR A 512 11.67 -31.00 4.82
CA THR A 512 12.11 -32.38 4.57
C THR A 512 10.97 -33.17 3.96
N ILE A 513 11.27 -33.95 2.94
CA ILE A 513 10.29 -34.72 2.16
C ILE A 513 10.46 -36.20 2.45
N THR A 514 9.32 -36.89 2.59
CA THR A 514 9.24 -38.35 2.69
C THR A 514 8.13 -38.90 1.78
N GLY A 515 8.19 -40.19 1.45
CA GLY A 515 7.13 -40.88 0.70
C GLY A 515 7.68 -41.68 -0.48
N THR A 516 6.85 -41.90 -1.49
CA THR A 516 7.19 -42.83 -2.58
C THR A 516 6.96 -42.18 -3.94
N ILE A 517 7.88 -42.44 -4.87
CA ILE A 517 7.76 -42.04 -6.28
C ILE A 517 7.85 -43.29 -7.13
N THR A 518 6.96 -43.45 -8.11
CA THR A 518 7.00 -44.54 -9.07
C THR A 518 7.02 -43.99 -10.50
N VAL A 519 8.06 -44.36 -11.24
CA VAL A 519 8.29 -43.96 -12.63
C VAL A 519 8.39 -45.22 -13.48
N ASP A 520 7.44 -45.45 -14.38
CA ASP A 520 7.43 -46.60 -15.29
C ASP A 520 7.69 -47.96 -14.59
N GLY A 521 7.07 -48.15 -13.41
CA GLY A 521 7.20 -49.36 -12.59
C GLY A 521 8.45 -49.44 -11.71
N ARG A 522 9.37 -48.47 -11.79
CA ARG A 522 10.48 -48.31 -10.84
C ARG A 522 10.06 -47.41 -9.69
N SER A 523 10.16 -47.91 -8.46
CA SER A 523 9.84 -47.15 -7.24
C SER A 523 11.08 -46.64 -6.52
N TYR A 524 10.96 -45.45 -5.94
CA TYR A 524 11.94 -44.76 -5.11
C TYR A 524 11.28 -44.48 -3.77
N GLU A 525 11.91 -44.89 -2.66
CA GLU A 525 11.43 -44.62 -1.31
C GLU A 525 12.23 -43.45 -0.75
N ILE A 526 11.57 -42.31 -0.57
CA ILE A 526 12.17 -41.08 -0.06
C ILE A 526 12.08 -41.09 1.46
N GLU A 527 13.23 -41.24 2.12
CA GLU A 527 13.29 -41.27 3.60
C GLU A 527 13.47 -39.88 4.21
N ALA A 528 14.28 -39.02 3.57
CA ALA A 528 14.56 -37.65 3.99
C ALA A 528 15.24 -36.87 2.85
N ALA A 529 14.46 -36.37 1.89
CA ALA A 529 14.94 -35.46 0.86
C ALA A 529 14.79 -34.00 1.31
N VAL A 530 15.60 -33.09 0.75
CA VAL A 530 15.43 -31.64 0.97
C VAL A 530 14.52 -31.06 -0.11
N GLY A 531 13.82 -29.99 0.21
CA GLY A 531 13.03 -29.24 -0.77
C GLY A 531 12.24 -28.11 -0.15
N GLN A 532 11.35 -27.54 -0.95
CA GLN A 532 10.55 -26.38 -0.60
C GLN A 532 9.09 -26.58 -1.03
N ARG A 533 8.20 -25.91 -0.33
CA ARG A 533 6.82 -25.71 -0.78
C ARG A 533 6.46 -24.23 -0.73
N ASP A 534 5.59 -23.82 -1.64
CA ASP A 534 5.09 -22.46 -1.72
C ASP A 534 3.61 -22.43 -2.10
N HIS A 535 2.98 -21.33 -1.74
CA HIS A 535 1.60 -21.03 -2.11
C HIS A 535 1.46 -19.55 -2.41
N SER A 536 0.72 -19.23 -3.47
CA SER A 536 0.51 -17.85 -3.91
C SER A 536 -0.83 -17.68 -4.60
N HIS A 537 -1.50 -16.56 -4.33
CA HIS A 537 -2.81 -16.20 -4.88
C HIS A 537 -2.79 -14.82 -5.56
N GLY A 538 -3.72 -14.54 -6.45
CA GLY A 538 -3.88 -13.22 -7.09
C GLY A 538 -3.42 -13.18 -8.54
N VAL A 539 -3.28 -11.97 -9.11
CA VAL A 539 -2.93 -11.81 -10.53
C VAL A 539 -1.52 -12.33 -10.81
N ARG A 540 -1.38 -13.21 -11.79
CA ARG A 540 -0.09 -13.74 -12.25
C ARG A 540 0.00 -13.70 -13.78
N ASP A 541 0.64 -12.67 -14.32
CA ASP A 541 1.00 -12.62 -15.75
C ASP A 541 2.42 -13.17 -15.94
N TRP A 542 2.51 -14.46 -16.24
CA TRP A 542 3.76 -15.16 -16.50
C TRP A 542 4.45 -14.70 -17.79
N TRP A 543 3.76 -13.90 -18.60
CA TRP A 543 4.17 -13.48 -19.94
C TRP A 543 4.57 -12.01 -20.01
N SER A 544 4.64 -11.30 -18.87
CA SER A 544 4.96 -9.87 -18.80
C SER A 544 6.27 -9.55 -18.08
N MET A 545 6.92 -10.54 -17.46
CA MET A 545 8.08 -10.33 -16.61
C MET A 545 9.00 -11.55 -16.59
N ASP A 546 10.31 -11.31 -16.54
CA ASP A 546 11.31 -12.36 -16.39
C ASP A 546 11.68 -12.50 -14.92
N TRP A 547 12.08 -13.70 -14.49
CA TRP A 547 12.63 -13.87 -13.14
C TRP A 547 13.60 -15.04 -13.05
N VAL A 548 14.42 -15.00 -12.00
CA VAL A 548 15.13 -16.16 -11.46
C VAL A 548 14.65 -16.38 -10.04
N TRP A 549 14.05 -17.54 -9.76
CA TRP A 549 13.69 -17.95 -8.40
C TRP A 549 14.57 -19.11 -7.98
N SER A 550 14.86 -19.19 -6.68
CA SER A 550 15.64 -20.29 -6.11
C SER A 550 15.21 -20.63 -4.69
N ALA A 551 15.32 -21.92 -4.37
CA ALA A 551 15.27 -22.48 -3.04
C ALA A 551 16.46 -23.43 -2.89
N LEU A 552 17.45 -23.03 -2.09
CA LEU A 552 18.71 -23.74 -1.92
C LEU A 552 18.87 -24.16 -0.46
N HIS A 553 19.31 -25.40 -0.25
CA HIS A 553 19.50 -25.99 1.07
C HIS A 553 20.96 -26.41 1.19
N LEU A 554 21.71 -25.73 2.07
CA LEU A 554 23.11 -26.01 2.33
C LEU A 554 23.26 -27.15 3.35
N ASP A 555 24.38 -27.86 3.27
CA ASP A 555 24.74 -28.99 4.14
C ASP A 555 24.86 -28.61 5.63
N ASP A 556 24.91 -27.31 5.94
CA ASP A 556 25.01 -26.76 7.29
C ASP A 556 23.67 -26.27 7.89
N ASP A 557 22.56 -26.79 7.34
CA ASP A 557 21.17 -26.45 7.65
C ASP A 557 20.81 -24.98 7.36
N THR A 558 21.57 -24.31 6.48
CA THR A 558 21.16 -23.01 5.95
C THR A 558 20.17 -23.20 4.81
N HIS A 559 19.03 -22.51 4.88
CA HIS A 559 18.07 -22.44 3.78
C HIS A 559 18.11 -21.04 3.16
N LEU A 560 18.27 -20.98 1.85
CA LEU A 560 18.30 -19.75 1.07
C LEU A 560 17.11 -19.76 0.13
N HIS A 561 16.36 -18.68 0.12
CA HIS A 561 15.31 -18.47 -0.86
C HIS A 561 15.44 -17.07 -1.43
N GLY A 562 15.24 -16.93 -2.73
CA GLY A 562 15.34 -15.64 -3.39
C GLY A 562 14.70 -15.61 -4.76
N VAL A 563 14.19 -14.43 -5.11
CA VAL A 563 13.67 -14.08 -6.43
C VAL A 563 14.34 -12.81 -6.90
N ASP A 564 14.92 -12.85 -8.09
CA ASP A 564 15.33 -11.68 -8.88
C ASP A 564 14.29 -11.49 -9.98
N LEU A 565 13.41 -10.49 -9.80
CA LEU A 565 12.27 -10.18 -10.65
C LEU A 565 12.58 -8.98 -11.56
N ARG A 566 12.32 -9.14 -12.85
CA ARG A 566 12.66 -8.18 -13.91
C ARG A 566 11.42 -7.86 -14.73
N ILE A 567 10.84 -6.71 -14.44
CA ILE A 567 9.71 -6.17 -15.19
C ILE A 567 10.25 -5.10 -16.14
N PRO A 568 9.88 -5.11 -17.44
CA PRO A 568 10.27 -4.06 -18.37
C PRO A 568 9.97 -2.66 -17.82
N ASP A 569 10.91 -1.73 -18.01
CA ASP A 569 10.81 -0.32 -17.60
C ASP A 569 10.71 -0.07 -16.08
N LEU A 570 10.86 -1.10 -15.23
CA LEU A 570 10.93 -0.96 -13.77
C LEU A 570 12.32 -1.34 -13.24
N PRO A 571 12.77 -0.75 -12.12
CA PRO A 571 13.95 -1.22 -11.39
C PRO A 571 13.81 -2.70 -10.99
N PRO A 572 14.93 -3.45 -10.85
CA PRO A 572 14.91 -4.82 -10.35
C PRO A 572 14.22 -4.90 -9.00
N LEU A 573 13.32 -5.88 -8.86
CA LEU A 573 12.65 -6.18 -7.61
C LEU A 573 13.16 -7.52 -7.08
N SER A 574 13.33 -7.63 -5.77
CA SER A 574 13.77 -8.89 -5.18
C SER A 574 13.14 -9.15 -3.84
N VAL A 575 12.94 -10.43 -3.52
CA VAL A 575 12.43 -10.91 -2.24
C VAL A 575 13.14 -12.21 -1.91
N GLY A 576 13.32 -12.50 -0.62
CA GLY A 576 14.01 -13.70 -0.20
C GLY A 576 14.29 -13.74 1.29
N TYR A 577 14.87 -14.86 1.71
CA TYR A 577 15.38 -15.03 3.06
C TYR A 577 16.70 -15.81 3.07
N ILE A 578 17.42 -15.63 4.17
CA ILE A 578 18.50 -16.50 4.63
C ILE A 578 18.05 -17.02 5.99
N GLN A 579 17.84 -18.34 6.09
CA GLN A 579 17.41 -19.00 7.32
C GLN A 579 18.48 -19.94 7.85
N ARG A 580 18.77 -19.87 9.14
CA ARG A 580 19.68 -20.80 9.82
C ARG A 580 19.35 -20.88 11.30
N ALA A 581 19.27 -22.10 11.85
CA ALA A 581 19.07 -22.33 13.29
C ALA A 581 17.84 -21.60 13.89
N GLY A 582 16.79 -21.40 13.09
CA GLY A 582 15.56 -20.69 13.47
C GLY A 582 15.59 -19.17 13.27
N ASP A 583 16.75 -18.59 13.00
CA ASP A 583 16.86 -17.16 12.64
C ASP A 583 16.49 -16.97 11.17
N VAL A 584 15.62 -15.99 10.90
CA VAL A 584 15.23 -15.57 9.55
C VAL A 584 15.79 -14.18 9.30
N VAL A 585 16.61 -14.04 8.25
CA VAL A 585 17.09 -12.76 7.75
C VAL A 585 16.44 -12.53 6.40
N GLU A 586 15.55 -11.54 6.30
CA GLU A 586 15.01 -11.13 5.01
C GLU A 586 16.09 -10.52 4.14
N THR A 587 16.06 -10.84 2.85
CA THR A 587 17.03 -10.28 1.92
C THR A 587 16.66 -8.85 1.57
N THR A 588 17.63 -7.93 1.63
CA THR A 588 17.50 -6.58 1.08
C THR A 588 17.66 -6.55 -0.43
N GLU A 589 18.40 -7.51 -0.99
CA GLU A 589 18.61 -7.64 -2.44
C GLU A 589 18.91 -9.10 -2.79
N VAL A 590 18.33 -9.58 -3.90
CA VAL A 590 18.72 -10.82 -4.57
C VAL A 590 18.99 -10.50 -6.04
N SER A 591 20.17 -10.87 -6.53
CA SER A 591 20.53 -10.72 -7.94
C SER A 591 21.04 -12.05 -8.52
N ALA A 592 20.66 -12.32 -9.76
CA ALA A 592 21.02 -13.55 -10.46
C ALA A 592 21.65 -13.27 -11.83
N ASP A 593 22.75 -13.96 -12.16
CA ASP A 593 23.35 -13.92 -13.49
C ASP A 593 23.38 -15.33 -14.06
N ALA A 594 22.57 -15.58 -15.09
CA ALA A 594 22.30 -16.90 -15.63
C ALA A 594 22.88 -17.06 -17.05
N THR A 595 23.51 -18.20 -17.27
CA THR A 595 24.01 -18.63 -18.59
C THR A 595 23.17 -19.78 -19.13
N PHE A 596 22.83 -19.71 -20.42
CA PHE A 596 21.99 -20.69 -21.10
C PHE A 596 22.72 -21.33 -22.27
N ALA A 597 22.42 -22.60 -22.53
CA ALA A 597 22.80 -23.27 -23.76
C ALA A 597 21.85 -22.89 -24.91
N ASP A 598 22.27 -23.17 -26.15
CA ASP A 598 21.50 -22.85 -27.37
C ASP A 598 20.11 -23.51 -27.41
N ASN A 599 19.91 -24.58 -26.65
CA ASN A 599 18.62 -25.28 -26.51
C ASN A 599 17.68 -24.64 -25.47
N GLY A 600 18.07 -23.51 -24.88
CA GLY A 600 17.26 -22.76 -23.92
C GLY A 600 17.36 -23.25 -22.47
N LEU A 601 18.15 -24.29 -22.19
CA LEU A 601 18.35 -24.80 -20.83
C LEU A 601 19.47 -24.04 -20.09
N PRO A 602 19.32 -23.81 -18.78
CA PRO A 602 20.34 -23.19 -17.96
C PRO A 602 21.56 -24.11 -17.83
N VAL A 603 22.75 -23.51 -17.79
CA VAL A 603 24.03 -24.22 -17.60
C VAL A 603 24.56 -23.92 -16.20
N GLN A 604 24.69 -22.64 -15.88
CA GLN A 604 25.17 -22.14 -14.60
C GLN A 604 24.49 -20.82 -14.30
N THR A 605 24.19 -20.57 -13.02
CA THR A 605 23.72 -19.27 -12.55
C THR A 605 24.51 -18.86 -11.32
N ARG A 606 24.86 -17.58 -11.20
CA ARG A 606 25.38 -16.99 -9.96
C ARG A 606 24.25 -16.24 -9.28
N ILE A 607 23.97 -16.53 -8.01
CA ILE A 607 22.93 -15.83 -7.23
C ILE A 607 23.58 -15.23 -5.98
N VAL A 608 23.39 -13.93 -5.78
CA VAL A 608 23.89 -13.18 -4.62
C VAL A 608 22.72 -12.73 -3.76
N TYR A 609 22.76 -13.06 -2.47
CA TYR A 609 21.78 -12.67 -1.46
C TYR A 609 22.40 -11.63 -0.53
N GLN A 610 21.72 -10.52 -0.27
CA GLN A 610 22.07 -9.51 0.73
C GLN A 610 20.95 -9.43 1.77
N PRO A 611 21.21 -9.17 3.07
CA PRO A 611 22.51 -8.83 3.66
C PRO A 611 23.36 -10.06 3.98
N GLY A 612 24.68 -9.90 3.86
CA GLY A 612 25.69 -10.96 4.09
C GLY A 612 26.24 -11.49 2.76
N PRO A 613 27.50 -11.93 2.67
CA PRO A 613 28.10 -12.29 1.39
C PRO A 613 27.73 -13.73 0.97
N VAL A 614 26.45 -14.08 0.92
CA VAL A 614 26.03 -15.37 0.36
C VAL A 614 25.98 -15.23 -1.15
N ASP A 615 27.16 -15.36 -1.75
CA ASP A 615 27.38 -15.39 -3.18
C ASP A 615 27.52 -16.85 -3.62
N THR A 616 26.58 -17.30 -4.44
CA THR A 616 26.41 -18.70 -4.80
C THR A 616 26.63 -18.92 -6.29
N THR A 617 27.23 -20.05 -6.63
CA THR A 617 27.23 -20.58 -7.99
C THR A 617 26.41 -21.86 -8.00
N ILE A 618 25.34 -21.88 -8.77
CA ILE A 618 24.49 -23.06 -8.97
C ILE A 618 24.79 -23.74 -10.30
N ARG A 619 24.88 -25.07 -10.28
CA ARG A 619 25.09 -25.93 -11.46
C ARG A 619 23.93 -26.89 -11.60
N VAL A 620 23.47 -27.08 -12.83
CA VAL A 620 22.31 -27.94 -13.12
C VAL A 620 22.69 -29.41 -13.04
N VAL A 621 21.91 -30.17 -12.27
CA VAL A 621 22.01 -31.63 -12.13
C VAL A 621 20.96 -32.34 -12.98
N GLY A 622 19.72 -31.84 -12.96
CA GLY A 622 18.61 -32.39 -13.74
C GLY A 622 17.67 -31.28 -14.17
N ASN A 623 17.22 -31.33 -15.43
CA ASN A 623 16.29 -30.35 -15.98
C ASN A 623 14.86 -30.91 -15.99
N ALA A 624 13.90 -30.15 -15.49
CA ALA A 624 12.48 -30.44 -15.53
C ALA A 624 11.70 -29.19 -15.99
N PRO A 625 11.91 -28.73 -17.24
CA PRO A 625 11.35 -27.49 -17.75
C PRO A 625 9.89 -27.65 -18.19
N VAL A 626 9.17 -26.54 -18.27
CA VAL A 626 7.87 -26.48 -18.97
C VAL A 626 7.82 -25.30 -19.93
N ARG A 627 6.91 -25.39 -20.92
CA ARG A 627 6.61 -24.33 -21.87
C ARG A 627 5.22 -23.81 -21.60
N LEU A 628 5.09 -22.52 -21.30
CA LEU A 628 3.82 -21.90 -20.94
C LEU A 628 3.30 -21.07 -22.12
N VAL A 629 2.06 -21.32 -22.52
CA VAL A 629 1.41 -20.62 -23.64
C VAL A 629 0.16 -19.91 -23.13
N ALA A 630 0.11 -18.60 -23.29
CA ALA A 630 -1.07 -17.81 -22.93
C ALA A 630 -2.23 -18.04 -23.91
N PRO A 631 -3.48 -17.75 -23.51
CA PRO A 631 -4.63 -17.79 -24.41
C PRO A 631 -4.47 -16.91 -25.67
N ASP A 632 -3.71 -15.82 -25.57
CA ASP A 632 -3.40 -14.90 -26.67
C ASP A 632 -2.22 -15.36 -27.55
N GLY A 633 -1.58 -16.48 -27.20
CA GLY A 633 -0.46 -17.07 -27.94
C GLY A 633 0.93 -16.61 -27.49
N ARG A 634 1.08 -15.71 -26.50
CA ARG A 634 2.38 -15.40 -25.91
C ARG A 634 3.00 -16.67 -25.30
N VAL A 635 4.33 -16.76 -25.36
CA VAL A 635 5.08 -17.93 -24.88
C VAL A 635 6.08 -17.49 -23.84
N SER A 636 6.06 -18.17 -22.69
CA SER A 636 7.15 -18.12 -21.74
C SER A 636 7.85 -19.49 -21.71
N LEU A 637 9.18 -19.47 -21.78
CA LEU A 637 10.00 -20.62 -21.51
C LEU A 637 10.29 -20.66 -20.01
N PHE A 638 9.96 -21.78 -19.39
CA PHE A 638 10.10 -21.96 -17.95
C PHE A 638 11.05 -23.12 -17.62
N PRO A 639 12.37 -22.97 -17.83
CA PRO A 639 13.33 -23.89 -17.25
C PRO A 639 13.20 -23.95 -15.74
N ARG A 640 13.10 -25.16 -15.19
CA ARG A 640 13.21 -25.44 -13.77
C ARG A 640 14.13 -26.64 -13.60
N ALA A 641 15.06 -26.55 -12.66
CA ALA A 641 16.14 -27.54 -12.53
C ALA A 641 16.47 -27.84 -11.08
N TRP A 642 16.75 -29.12 -10.82
CA TRP A 642 17.49 -29.53 -9.64
C TRP A 642 18.95 -29.10 -9.83
N VAL A 643 19.49 -28.40 -8.83
CA VAL A 643 20.83 -27.81 -8.86
C VAL A 643 21.68 -28.24 -7.67
N GLU A 644 22.99 -28.29 -7.89
CA GLU A 644 24.01 -28.21 -6.84
C GLU A 644 24.39 -26.75 -6.62
N VAL A 645 24.64 -26.36 -5.38
CA VAL A 645 25.08 -25.02 -5.00
C VAL A 645 26.44 -25.07 -4.33
N GLU A 646 27.32 -24.12 -4.70
CA GLU A 646 28.57 -23.84 -4.01
C GLU A 646 28.65 -22.34 -3.70
N THR A 647 28.85 -21.99 -2.43
CA THR A 647 29.02 -20.60 -1.99
C THR A 647 30.49 -20.19 -2.11
N THR A 648 30.77 -18.89 -2.21
CA THR A 648 32.15 -18.36 -2.24
C THR A 648 32.93 -18.64 -0.95
N ASP A 649 32.25 -18.89 0.18
CA ASP A 649 32.87 -19.31 1.44
C ASP A 649 33.05 -20.84 1.57
N GLY A 650 32.73 -21.60 0.52
CA GLY A 650 33.00 -23.03 0.40
C GLY A 650 31.92 -23.97 0.97
N ARG A 651 30.78 -23.43 1.41
CA ARG A 651 29.59 -24.24 1.74
C ARG A 651 28.97 -24.80 0.47
N ARG A 652 28.32 -25.94 0.62
CA ARG A 652 27.72 -26.70 -0.48
C ARG A 652 26.32 -27.13 -0.10
N GLY A 653 25.57 -27.54 -1.11
CA GLY A 653 24.22 -28.06 -0.92
C GLY A 653 23.55 -28.35 -2.25
N VAL A 654 22.23 -28.49 -2.19
CA VAL A 654 21.38 -28.72 -3.36
C VAL A 654 20.08 -27.93 -3.24
N GLY A 655 19.32 -27.87 -4.32
CA GLY A 655 18.00 -27.26 -4.28
C GLY A 655 17.39 -27.14 -5.67
N TRP A 656 16.47 -26.20 -5.82
CA TRP A 656 15.81 -25.90 -7.07
C TRP A 656 16.04 -24.46 -7.48
N ALA A 657 16.18 -24.27 -8.79
CA ALA A 657 16.13 -22.96 -9.41
C ALA A 657 15.22 -23.00 -10.63
N GLU A 658 14.57 -21.88 -10.88
CA GLU A 658 13.69 -21.68 -12.03
C GLU A 658 13.99 -20.35 -12.71
N TRP A 659 13.72 -20.31 -14.00
CA TRP A 659 13.90 -19.14 -14.84
C TRP A 659 12.64 -18.95 -15.66
N ASN A 660 11.95 -17.82 -15.51
CA ASN A 660 10.90 -17.44 -16.44
C ASN A 660 11.47 -16.48 -17.48
N ARG A 661 11.27 -16.82 -18.76
CA ARG A 661 11.84 -16.07 -19.88
C ARG A 661 10.80 -15.89 -20.96
N ASN A 662 10.41 -14.64 -21.17
CA ASN A 662 9.50 -14.26 -22.23
C ASN A 662 10.24 -14.16 -23.57
N LEU A 663 9.62 -14.68 -24.63
CA LEU A 663 10.17 -14.69 -25.99
C LEU A 663 9.64 -13.56 -26.87
#